data_AF-A0A1V5C3X9-F1
#
_entry.id   AF-A0A1V5C3X9-F1
#
_cell.length_a   1.000
_cell.length_b   1.000
_cell.length_c   1.000
_cell.angle_alpha   90.00
_cell.angle_beta   90.00
_cell.angle_gamma   90.00
#
_symmetry.space_group_name_H-M   'P 1'
#
loop_
_entity.id
_entity.type
_entity.pdbx_description
1 polymer ?
#
loop_
_entity_poly.entity_id
_entity_poly.type
_entity_poly.pdbx_seq_one_letter_code
_entity_poly.pdbx_strand_id
1 'polypeptide(L)'
;MELWIGAFNLGLLYAFMAMGVFITFRVHDFPDITVDSSFVTGAAVTAVLIVAGVNPLAALGLSFLAGACAGAITAFIHTKFNINGLLSGIIVMTGLYSVNLHIMGKSNIPLLDRPGIVSFAGKLNPGMSPEIWLGIIFALVAALFWLLTSLFFRTDFGITMRATGNNTTMAGSTGVNVNAVKTIGIALANGFVAVSGSLVAQYQGFTDIGMGIGSIVFGLAAVIIGESIVRTGSIYGRVAGVIAGSIAFRLMVALALYAGLNPIDLKLITALFVLVILIAPKMIAGKGAEKGHVGELIRGIIPKRKASLGLIILFCVAAIGLLTYMIVGRGLVPAQKKVTIGVVQLTDTGLLNITRDSFLGEMKRLGYEDGKTATFYVENAHGDMATVNSIIDKFLVKKTDIVVPISTGCTQAAVNKIKDRPVVFATVANPFIIGAGKSDTDHIANVTGVYGAVPVDTLMELVTGVFPGPIRIGSMWDPSQQNAVYNVDRLRNVVSKNRNITFMGTTVTGSSEVYQAAVSLAGKGIDVFVLPPDNIVFSAFESVVKAAEAKHIPIFISDVERLKDGALGACGYDYASSGIQAARIVDRVIKGEKPANIPFERYKKLTIGINRKVAKDLGIKIPREVLARTTVTAGDDQGGPPVSAAKRVDSRPRRLALFLFSDSYVLKLVADGVIGELKRSGTLDRYNIDVDLKNAQNDHATAQAIIQDVVRRKYDYLITASTLALQVAVNGNKQIPHIFGAVADPYRIGVARNPADHIPNLTGVATLQPVESTIKAMRAIFPQAKRIGMVWNPAEANSEACTEKARAAAKQNGFQLIERTVNTTGEVKDAVAALLAKDIDIFFSSGDNTVCLTIATVAALLKERKVPYFTNDPSDIQRGAFFSIGADYAEVGVETARMAERVIAGELPKNIPIRDYVPEKIGVNQDLVRLYGVKVPEYLLTKAAAKK
;
A
#
# COMPACT_ATOMS: atom_id res chain seq x y z
N MET A 1 11.39 -11.14 -22.61
CA MET A 1 11.24 -10.42 -23.90
C MET A 1 10.22 -9.29 -23.76
N GLU A 2 9.08 -9.55 -23.11
CA GLU A 2 8.02 -8.56 -22.85
C GLU A 2 8.49 -7.30 -22.12
N LEU A 3 9.35 -7.40 -21.09
CA LEU A 3 9.90 -6.22 -20.39
C LEU A 3 10.60 -5.23 -21.34
N TRP A 4 11.37 -5.74 -22.30
CA TRP A 4 12.13 -4.92 -23.24
C TRP A 4 11.23 -4.27 -24.28
N ILE A 5 10.23 -5.00 -24.78
CA ILE A 5 9.25 -4.48 -25.75
C ILE A 5 8.34 -3.45 -25.07
N GLY A 6 7.88 -3.71 -23.85
CA GLY A 6 7.09 -2.76 -23.06
C GLY A 6 7.86 -1.48 -22.75
N ALA A 7 9.15 -1.58 -22.41
CA ALA A 7 10.01 -0.42 -22.21
C ALA A 7 10.24 0.38 -23.49
N PHE A 8 10.39 -0.29 -24.63
CA PHE A 8 10.47 0.36 -25.95
C PHE A 8 9.18 1.12 -26.29
N ASN A 9 8.02 0.48 -26.11
CA ASN A 9 6.71 1.09 -26.35
C ASN A 9 6.50 2.32 -25.46
N LEU A 10 6.73 2.20 -24.15
CA LEU A 10 6.68 3.33 -23.23
C LEU A 10 7.67 4.43 -23.63
N GLY A 11 8.88 4.08 -24.07
CA GLY A 11 9.88 5.02 -24.59
C GLY A 11 9.37 5.88 -25.74
N LEU A 12 8.60 5.28 -26.66
CA LEU A 12 7.96 5.99 -27.77
C LEU A 12 6.83 6.90 -27.31
N LEU A 13 6.02 6.47 -26.33
CA LEU A 13 4.94 7.29 -25.78
C LEU A 13 5.45 8.51 -25.01
N TYR A 14 6.52 8.34 -24.23
CA TYR A 14 7.17 9.43 -23.50
C TYR A 14 7.98 10.38 -24.41
N ALA A 15 8.18 10.04 -25.68
CA ALA A 15 8.90 10.89 -26.62
C ALA A 15 8.18 12.23 -26.87
N PHE A 16 6.84 12.25 -26.82
CA PHE A 16 6.05 13.47 -26.91
C PHE A 16 6.31 14.42 -25.74
N MET A 17 6.37 13.88 -24.51
CA MET A 17 6.73 14.65 -23.31
C MET A 17 8.17 15.14 -23.41
N ALA A 18 9.12 14.30 -23.81
CA ALA A 18 10.52 14.70 -24.00
C ALA A 18 10.65 15.84 -25.03
N MET A 19 9.83 15.83 -26.08
CA MET A 19 9.76 16.92 -27.08
C MET A 19 9.18 18.21 -26.48
N GLY A 20 8.15 18.12 -25.64
CA GLY A 20 7.64 19.28 -24.89
C GLY A 20 8.72 19.89 -23.99
N VAL A 21 9.44 19.06 -23.24
CA VAL A 21 10.57 19.50 -22.39
C VAL A 21 11.71 20.08 -23.24
N PHE A 22 12.00 19.53 -24.42
CA PHE A 22 12.98 20.12 -25.33
C PHE A 22 12.59 21.54 -25.77
N ILE A 23 11.31 21.79 -26.05
CA ILE A 23 10.83 23.12 -26.45
C ILE A 23 11.03 24.12 -25.30
N THR A 24 10.60 23.79 -24.09
CA THR A 24 10.70 24.71 -22.95
C THR A 24 12.15 24.90 -22.52
N PHE A 25 12.86 23.81 -22.24
CA PHE A 25 14.20 23.86 -21.68
C PHE A 25 15.26 24.26 -22.71
N ARG A 26 15.20 23.75 -23.94
CA ARG A 26 16.30 23.91 -24.92
C ARG A 26 16.03 24.98 -25.97
N VAL A 27 14.77 25.15 -26.39
CA VAL A 27 14.41 26.15 -27.38
C VAL A 27 14.14 27.50 -26.74
N HIS A 28 13.47 27.55 -25.58
CA HIS A 28 13.08 28.79 -24.91
C HIS A 28 13.88 29.15 -23.65
N ASP A 29 14.76 28.25 -23.18
CA ASP A 29 15.50 28.40 -21.92
C ASP A 29 14.57 28.74 -20.73
N PHE A 30 13.45 28.01 -20.66
CA PHE A 30 12.40 28.20 -19.68
C PHE A 30 12.24 26.95 -18.80
N PRO A 31 12.48 27.04 -17.48
CA PRO A 31 12.37 25.90 -16.56
C PRO A 31 10.90 25.59 -16.23
N ASP A 32 10.24 24.88 -17.15
CA ASP A 32 8.82 24.56 -17.03
C ASP A 32 8.55 23.32 -16.16
N ILE A 33 8.16 23.54 -14.91
CA ILE A 33 7.71 22.46 -14.01
C ILE A 33 6.22 22.12 -14.20
N THR A 34 5.44 22.92 -14.94
CA THR A 34 4.03 22.62 -15.23
C THR A 34 3.84 21.27 -15.93
N VAL A 35 4.89 20.79 -16.60
CA VAL A 35 5.00 19.47 -17.24
C VAL A 35 4.50 18.34 -16.32
N ASP A 36 4.81 18.38 -15.03
CA ASP A 36 4.39 17.34 -14.07
C ASP A 36 2.87 17.24 -13.94
N SER A 37 2.17 18.37 -13.92
CA SER A 37 0.70 18.36 -13.82
C SER A 37 0.02 18.34 -15.18
N SER A 38 0.58 18.94 -16.23
CA SER A 38 -0.02 18.94 -17.58
C SER A 38 0.02 17.55 -18.22
N PHE A 39 1.00 16.71 -17.87
CA PHE A 39 1.00 15.29 -18.20
C PHE A 39 -0.24 14.59 -17.63
N VAL A 40 -0.52 14.81 -16.34
CA VAL A 40 -1.72 14.27 -15.68
C VAL A 40 -2.99 14.87 -16.23
N THR A 41 -3.02 16.16 -16.56
CA THR A 41 -4.18 16.81 -17.20
C THR A 41 -4.55 16.10 -18.50
N GLY A 42 -3.57 15.76 -19.33
CA GLY A 42 -3.79 14.98 -20.54
C GLY A 42 -4.39 13.60 -20.27
N ALA A 43 -3.88 12.89 -19.27
CA ALA A 43 -4.39 11.59 -18.84
C ALA A 43 -5.80 11.67 -18.23
N ALA A 44 -6.08 12.69 -17.43
CA ALA A 44 -7.35 12.95 -16.75
C ALA A 44 -8.47 13.23 -17.74
N VAL A 45 -8.25 14.19 -18.65
CA VAL A 45 -9.22 14.55 -19.70
C VAL A 45 -9.53 13.34 -20.58
N THR A 46 -8.50 12.59 -21.00
CA THR A 46 -8.70 11.39 -21.80
C THR A 46 -9.49 10.32 -21.07
N ALA A 47 -9.17 10.04 -19.80
CA ALA A 47 -9.87 9.01 -19.04
C ALA A 47 -11.35 9.33 -18.87
N VAL A 48 -11.69 10.57 -18.51
CA VAL A 48 -13.08 11.01 -18.35
C VAL A 48 -13.85 10.92 -19.66
N LEU A 49 -13.24 11.35 -20.78
CA LEU A 49 -13.87 11.31 -22.10
C LEU A 49 -14.07 9.87 -22.61
N ILE A 50 -13.10 8.99 -22.42
CA ILE A 50 -13.23 7.57 -22.80
C ILE A 50 -14.31 6.89 -21.94
N VAL A 51 -14.38 7.20 -20.64
CA VAL A 51 -15.45 6.71 -19.75
C VAL A 51 -16.82 7.23 -20.21
N ALA A 52 -16.89 8.47 -20.68
CA ALA A 52 -18.09 9.06 -21.27
C ALA A 52 -18.43 8.54 -22.68
N GLY A 53 -17.63 7.63 -23.25
CA GLY A 53 -17.88 7.01 -24.56
C GLY A 53 -17.42 7.86 -25.76
N VAL A 54 -16.63 8.90 -25.54
CA VAL A 54 -16.07 9.74 -26.62
C VAL A 54 -14.96 8.98 -27.35
N ASN A 55 -14.82 9.21 -28.66
CA ASN A 55 -13.80 8.58 -29.48
C ASN A 55 -12.38 8.85 -28.92
N PRO A 56 -11.51 7.84 -28.76
CA PRO A 56 -10.15 7.99 -28.24
C PRO A 56 -9.27 9.02 -28.96
N LEU A 57 -9.46 9.20 -30.29
CA LEU A 57 -8.72 10.20 -31.06
C LEU A 57 -9.21 11.63 -30.77
N ALA A 58 -10.51 11.81 -30.56
CA ALA A 58 -11.06 13.11 -30.15
C ALA A 58 -10.64 13.46 -28.72
N ALA A 59 -10.59 12.45 -27.83
CA ALA A 59 -10.07 12.60 -26.48
C ALA A 59 -8.59 13.04 -26.48
N LEU A 60 -7.77 12.48 -27.37
CA LEU A 60 -6.37 12.90 -27.55
C LEU A 60 -6.26 14.38 -27.95
N GLY A 61 -7.11 14.84 -28.88
CA GLY A 61 -7.15 16.25 -29.30
C GLY A 61 -7.59 17.20 -28.19
N LEU A 62 -8.60 16.83 -27.41
CA LEU A 62 -9.05 17.61 -26.25
C LEU A 62 -7.99 17.64 -25.14
N SER A 63 -7.27 16.55 -24.92
CA SER A 63 -6.13 16.50 -24.02
C SER A 63 -5.00 17.44 -24.46
N PHE A 64 -4.69 17.52 -25.75
CA PHE A 64 -3.72 18.48 -26.28
C PHE A 64 -4.13 19.92 -25.97
N LEU A 65 -5.40 20.27 -26.20
CA LEU A 65 -5.92 21.61 -25.93
C LEU A 65 -5.86 21.95 -24.44
N ALA A 66 -6.25 21.03 -23.56
CA ALA A 66 -6.18 21.22 -22.11
C ALA A 66 -4.74 21.44 -21.62
N GLY A 67 -3.79 20.65 -22.13
CA GLY A 67 -2.36 20.86 -21.88
C GLY A 67 -1.85 22.20 -22.41
N ALA A 68 -2.26 22.59 -23.61
CA ALA A 68 -1.89 23.87 -24.19
C ALA A 68 -2.42 25.05 -23.39
N CYS A 69 -3.64 24.96 -22.85
CA CYS A 69 -4.18 25.95 -21.92
C CYS A 69 -3.35 26.05 -20.64
N ALA A 70 -2.96 24.93 -20.05
CA ALA A 70 -2.06 24.92 -18.88
C ALA A 70 -0.75 25.65 -19.17
N GLY A 71 -0.09 25.35 -20.28
CA GLY A 71 1.15 26.04 -20.68
C GLY A 71 0.95 27.52 -20.98
N ALA A 72 -0.16 27.89 -21.62
CA ALA A 72 -0.51 29.28 -21.90
C ALA A 72 -0.71 30.08 -20.60
N ILE A 73 -1.34 29.48 -19.57
CA ILE A 73 -1.49 30.10 -18.25
C ILE A 73 -0.11 30.29 -17.60
N THR A 74 0.77 29.29 -17.63
CA THR A 74 2.14 29.41 -17.10
C THR A 74 2.91 30.54 -17.78
N ALA A 75 2.85 30.58 -19.11
CA ALA A 75 3.52 31.62 -19.88
C ALA A 75 2.90 33.01 -19.67
N PHE A 76 1.58 33.10 -19.52
CA PHE A 76 0.89 34.34 -19.20
C PHE A 76 1.35 34.88 -17.84
N ILE A 77 1.44 34.01 -16.83
CA ILE A 77 1.92 34.41 -15.50
C ILE A 77 3.33 34.99 -15.58
N HIS A 78 4.22 34.29 -16.29
CA HIS A 78 5.60 34.73 -16.48
C HIS A 78 5.70 36.05 -17.28
N THR A 79 5.03 36.14 -18.43
CA THR A 79 5.17 37.28 -19.37
C THR A 79 4.39 38.52 -18.95
N LYS A 80 3.23 38.37 -18.30
CA LYS A 80 2.37 39.49 -17.91
C LYS A 80 2.72 40.06 -16.55
N PHE A 81 2.97 39.19 -15.55
CA PHE A 81 3.27 39.61 -14.18
C PHE A 81 4.77 39.65 -13.88
N ASN A 82 5.63 39.32 -14.85
CA ASN A 82 7.07 39.32 -14.71
C ASN A 82 7.57 38.45 -13.52
N ILE A 83 6.85 37.36 -13.24
CA ILE A 83 7.18 36.40 -12.20
C ILE A 83 8.25 35.43 -12.75
N ASN A 84 9.16 34.95 -11.91
CA ASN A 84 10.15 33.95 -12.29
C ASN A 84 9.48 32.72 -12.94
N GLY A 85 10.05 32.19 -14.03
CA GLY A 85 9.50 31.06 -14.77
C GLY A 85 9.30 29.81 -13.91
N LEU A 86 10.24 29.53 -13.00
CA LEU A 86 10.15 28.40 -12.06
C LEU A 86 8.96 28.55 -11.11
N LEU A 87 8.78 29.74 -10.53
CA LEU A 87 7.68 30.03 -9.62
C LEU A 87 6.32 29.98 -10.34
N SER A 88 6.28 30.49 -11.57
CA SER A 88 5.10 30.41 -12.44
C SER A 88 4.71 28.95 -12.69
N GLY A 89 5.69 28.10 -12.96
CA GLY A 89 5.49 26.65 -13.11
C GLY A 89 4.96 25.98 -11.85
N ILE A 90 5.54 26.28 -10.68
CA ILE A 90 5.09 25.71 -9.38
C ILE A 90 3.64 26.12 -9.06
N ILE A 91 3.26 27.37 -9.31
CA ILE A 91 1.90 27.87 -9.07
C ILE A 91 0.89 27.10 -9.93
N VAL A 92 1.17 26.97 -11.24
CA VAL A 92 0.26 26.26 -12.16
C VAL A 92 0.24 24.76 -11.88
N MET A 93 1.39 24.14 -11.59
CA MET A 93 1.47 22.73 -11.20
C MET A 93 0.58 22.44 -9.98
N THR A 94 0.67 23.28 -8.94
CA THR A 94 -0.11 23.14 -7.71
C THR A 94 -1.60 23.35 -7.96
N GLY A 95 -1.97 24.35 -8.76
CA GLY A 95 -3.38 24.58 -9.13
C GLY A 95 -3.96 23.43 -9.97
N LEU A 96 -3.20 22.93 -10.95
CA LEU A 96 -3.61 21.83 -11.80
C LEU A 96 -3.80 20.52 -11.06
N TYR A 97 -3.10 20.29 -9.95
CA TYR A 97 -3.34 19.12 -9.10
C TYR A 97 -4.82 19.07 -8.66
N SER A 98 -5.33 20.18 -8.11
CA SER A 98 -6.73 20.30 -7.70
C SER A 98 -7.68 20.25 -8.90
N VAL A 99 -7.36 20.92 -10.01
CA VAL A 99 -8.20 20.91 -11.22
C VAL A 99 -8.31 19.49 -11.81
N ASN A 100 -7.21 18.74 -11.87
CA ASN A 100 -7.20 17.37 -12.37
C ASN A 100 -8.06 16.45 -11.49
N LEU A 101 -8.02 16.61 -10.16
CA LEU A 101 -8.93 15.89 -9.25
C LEU A 101 -10.40 16.23 -9.51
N HIS A 102 -10.72 17.50 -9.78
CA HIS A 102 -12.09 17.89 -10.14
C HIS A 102 -12.53 17.35 -11.50
N ILE A 103 -11.63 17.31 -12.49
CA ILE A 103 -11.90 16.70 -13.79
C ILE A 103 -12.21 15.21 -13.61
N MET A 104 -11.40 14.50 -12.81
CA MET A 104 -11.51 13.05 -12.64
C MET A 104 -12.64 12.64 -11.68
N GLY A 105 -13.02 13.48 -10.72
CA GLY A 105 -13.97 13.17 -9.65
C GLY A 105 -13.47 12.16 -8.60
N LYS A 106 -12.34 11.51 -8.85
CA LYS A 106 -11.67 10.53 -7.98
C LYS A 106 -10.17 10.46 -8.32
N SER A 107 -9.35 9.91 -7.44
CA SER A 107 -7.89 9.88 -7.60
C SER A 107 -7.41 8.92 -8.71
N ASN A 108 -8.19 7.88 -9.03
CA ASN A 108 -7.84 6.88 -10.03
C ASN A 108 -9.05 6.49 -10.91
N ILE A 109 -8.86 6.45 -12.23
CA ILE A 109 -9.86 5.99 -13.20
C ILE A 109 -9.30 4.81 -14.00
N PRO A 110 -9.83 3.58 -13.85
CA PRO A 110 -9.45 2.45 -14.68
C PRO A 110 -10.07 2.54 -16.09
N LEU A 111 -9.31 2.09 -17.10
CA LEU A 111 -9.65 2.08 -18.52
C LEU A 111 -9.57 0.68 -19.16
N LEU A 112 -9.32 -0.37 -18.37
CA LEU A 112 -9.11 -1.76 -18.83
C LEU A 112 -10.29 -2.35 -19.65
N ASP A 113 -11.54 -1.98 -19.34
CA ASP A 113 -12.74 -2.50 -20.02
C ASP A 113 -13.28 -1.56 -21.11
N ARG A 114 -12.54 -0.50 -21.47
CA ARG A 114 -13.00 0.52 -22.44
C ARG A 114 -12.15 0.51 -23.72
N PRO A 115 -12.77 0.68 -24.91
CA PRO A 115 -12.04 0.66 -26.16
C PRO A 115 -11.18 1.93 -26.31
N GLY A 116 -9.89 1.83 -26.01
CA GLY A 116 -8.89 2.89 -26.26
C GLY A 116 -8.17 2.76 -27.61
N ILE A 117 -7.17 3.62 -27.86
CA ILE A 117 -6.29 3.57 -29.05
C ILE A 117 -5.64 2.18 -29.21
N VAL A 118 -5.26 1.55 -28.10
CA VAL A 118 -4.66 0.19 -28.10
C VAL A 118 -5.65 -0.85 -28.64
N SER A 119 -6.92 -0.76 -28.27
CA SER A 119 -7.97 -1.66 -28.78
C SER A 119 -8.26 -1.45 -30.27
N PHE A 120 -8.21 -0.19 -30.73
CA PHE A 120 -8.39 0.15 -32.14
C PHE A 120 -7.23 -0.38 -33.00
N ALA A 121 -6.00 -0.20 -32.51
CA ALA A 121 -4.79 -0.78 -33.12
C ALA A 121 -4.86 -2.31 -33.17
N GLY A 122 -5.38 -2.96 -32.13
CA GLY A 122 -5.59 -4.42 -32.09
C GLY A 122 -6.54 -4.94 -33.18
N LYS A 123 -7.55 -4.17 -33.59
CA LYS A 123 -8.49 -4.56 -34.67
C LYS A 123 -7.82 -4.63 -36.06
N LEU A 124 -6.78 -3.83 -36.27
CA LEU A 124 -6.02 -3.77 -37.53
C LEU A 124 -4.84 -4.76 -37.56
N ASN A 125 -4.69 -5.58 -36.51
CA ASN A 125 -3.53 -6.46 -36.36
C ASN A 125 -3.56 -7.60 -37.40
N PRO A 126 -2.53 -7.76 -38.25
CA PRO A 126 -2.44 -8.82 -39.25
C PRO A 126 -2.11 -10.21 -38.66
N GLY A 127 -2.31 -10.42 -37.36
CA GLY A 127 -2.03 -11.68 -36.65
C GLY A 127 -0.68 -11.73 -35.92
N MET A 128 -0.02 -10.59 -35.70
CA MET A 128 1.22 -10.50 -34.93
C MET A 128 0.95 -10.45 -33.41
N SER A 129 1.99 -10.67 -32.59
CA SER A 129 1.88 -10.43 -31.14
C SER A 129 1.43 -8.98 -30.87
N PRO A 130 0.41 -8.74 -30.03
CA PRO A 130 -0.14 -7.41 -29.78
C PRO A 130 0.92 -6.37 -29.40
N GLU A 131 1.91 -6.76 -28.61
CA GLU A 131 2.97 -5.86 -28.12
C GLU A 131 3.90 -5.40 -29.24
N ILE A 132 4.23 -6.31 -30.16
CA ILE A 132 5.09 -6.03 -31.33
C ILE A 132 4.32 -5.16 -32.32
N TRP A 133 3.04 -5.49 -32.56
CA TRP A 133 2.17 -4.72 -33.44
C TRP A 133 1.98 -3.28 -32.95
N LEU A 134 1.71 -3.11 -31.65
CA LEU A 134 1.64 -1.79 -31.03
C LEU A 134 2.98 -1.04 -31.12
N GLY A 135 4.10 -1.75 -30.95
CA GLY A 135 5.42 -1.16 -31.12
C GLY A 135 5.69 -0.63 -32.53
N ILE A 136 5.24 -1.35 -33.57
CA ILE A 136 5.33 -0.89 -34.97
C ILE A 136 4.47 0.36 -35.18
N ILE A 137 3.23 0.36 -34.69
CA ILE A 137 2.33 1.52 -34.82
C ILE A 137 2.91 2.73 -34.10
N PHE A 138 3.37 2.58 -32.85
CA PHE A 138 3.97 3.68 -32.10
C PHE A 138 5.27 4.16 -32.74
N ALA A 139 6.06 3.28 -33.36
CA ALA A 139 7.25 3.67 -34.10
C ALA A 139 6.90 4.50 -35.35
N LEU A 140 5.86 4.10 -36.10
CA LEU A 140 5.35 4.88 -37.25
C LEU A 140 4.82 6.24 -36.82
N VAL A 141 4.04 6.29 -35.73
CA VAL A 141 3.52 7.54 -35.15
C VAL A 141 4.67 8.43 -34.67
N ALA A 142 5.68 7.87 -34.00
CA ALA A 142 6.87 8.62 -33.57
C ALA A 142 7.70 9.12 -34.76
N ALA A 143 7.82 8.35 -35.85
CA ALA A 143 8.51 8.76 -37.07
C ALA A 143 7.76 9.90 -37.79
N LEU A 144 6.43 9.82 -37.87
CA LEU A 144 5.60 10.91 -38.39
C LEU A 144 5.72 12.16 -37.50
N PHE A 145 5.65 11.99 -36.18
CA PHE A 145 5.82 13.08 -35.22
C PHE A 145 7.20 13.74 -35.33
N TRP A 146 8.26 12.95 -35.47
CA TRP A 146 9.62 13.42 -35.74
C TRP A 146 9.69 14.28 -37.01
N LEU A 147 9.10 13.79 -38.11
CA LEU A 147 9.09 14.50 -39.38
C LEU A 147 8.34 15.84 -39.27
N LEU A 148 7.13 15.82 -38.71
CA LEU A 148 6.28 17.01 -38.56
C LEU A 148 6.92 18.07 -37.66
N THR A 149 7.45 17.68 -36.51
CA THR A 149 8.12 18.61 -35.59
C THR A 149 9.41 19.16 -36.18
N SER A 150 10.17 18.35 -36.92
CA SER A 150 11.38 18.82 -37.61
C SER A 150 11.07 19.81 -38.72
N LEU A 151 9.99 19.59 -39.49
CA LEU A 151 9.51 20.53 -40.49
C LEU A 151 9.00 21.82 -39.85
N PHE A 152 8.28 21.72 -38.73
CA PHE A 152 7.81 22.88 -37.97
C PHE A 152 8.97 23.80 -37.56
N PHE A 153 10.06 23.27 -37.02
CA PHE A 153 11.23 24.11 -36.65
C PHE A 153 11.98 24.73 -37.83
N ARG A 154 11.69 24.29 -39.06
CA ARG A 154 12.21 24.88 -40.30
C ARG A 154 11.35 25.99 -40.87
N THR A 155 10.08 26.10 -40.46
CA THR A 155 9.23 27.23 -40.84
C THR A 155 9.79 28.54 -40.30
N ASP A 156 9.39 29.66 -40.89
CA ASP A 156 9.78 31.00 -40.42
C ASP A 156 9.48 31.16 -38.93
N PHE A 157 8.27 30.75 -38.51
CA PHE A 157 7.89 30.77 -37.10
C PHE A 157 8.77 29.88 -36.22
N GLY A 158 9.13 28.68 -36.69
CA GLY A 158 10.04 27.78 -35.97
C GLY A 158 11.47 28.30 -35.87
N ILE A 159 11.94 29.06 -36.86
CA ILE A 159 13.23 29.77 -36.81
C ILE A 159 13.14 30.93 -35.82
N THR A 160 12.07 31.72 -35.86
CA THR A 160 11.79 32.79 -34.89
C THR A 160 11.73 32.26 -33.46
N MET A 161 11.08 31.12 -33.23
CA MET A 161 11.00 30.47 -31.92
C MET A 161 12.39 30.13 -31.38
N ARG A 162 13.27 29.58 -32.22
CA ARG A 162 14.67 29.29 -31.84
C ARG A 162 15.51 30.55 -31.64
N ALA A 163 15.31 31.57 -32.47
CA ALA A 163 16.01 32.85 -32.34
C ALA A 163 15.64 33.56 -31.04
N THR A 164 14.34 33.57 -30.68
CA THR A 164 13.84 34.22 -29.45
C THR A 164 14.41 33.60 -28.17
N GLY A 165 14.60 32.28 -28.10
CA GLY A 165 15.23 31.67 -26.92
C GLY A 165 16.75 31.76 -26.89
N ASN A 166 17.42 31.80 -28.04
CA ASN A 166 18.87 32.04 -28.08
C ASN A 166 19.25 33.48 -27.70
N ASN A 167 18.48 34.46 -28.16
CA ASN A 167 18.72 35.87 -27.88
C ASN A 167 17.43 36.70 -27.96
N THR A 168 16.82 36.93 -26.80
CA THR A 168 15.57 37.70 -26.69
C THR A 168 15.73 39.16 -27.15
N THR A 169 16.89 39.75 -26.93
CA THR A 169 17.17 41.16 -27.28
C THR A 169 17.26 41.35 -28.78
N MET A 170 17.98 40.47 -29.48
CA MET A 170 18.10 40.49 -30.94
C MET A 170 16.75 40.20 -31.61
N ALA A 171 16.01 39.20 -31.13
CA ALA A 171 14.68 38.92 -31.69
C ALA A 171 13.74 40.14 -31.52
N GLY A 172 13.74 40.77 -30.35
CA GLY A 172 12.97 41.99 -30.10
C GLY A 172 13.35 43.15 -31.02
N SER A 173 14.63 43.37 -31.30
CA SER A 173 15.09 44.45 -32.19
C SER A 173 14.75 44.21 -33.67
N THR A 174 14.48 42.96 -34.06
CA THR A 174 13.99 42.60 -35.41
C THR A 174 12.47 42.68 -35.57
N GLY A 175 11.74 43.21 -34.57
CA GLY A 175 10.28 43.38 -34.61
C GLY A 175 9.47 42.16 -34.16
N VAL A 176 10.12 41.12 -33.62
CA VAL A 176 9.45 39.92 -33.11
C VAL A 176 8.88 40.18 -31.71
N ASN A 177 7.60 39.88 -31.51
CA ASN A 177 7.00 39.88 -30.17
C ASN A 177 7.46 38.65 -29.36
N VAL A 178 8.52 38.82 -28.57
CA VAL A 178 9.14 37.76 -27.76
C VAL A 178 8.13 37.11 -26.80
N ASN A 179 7.24 37.90 -26.19
CA ASN A 179 6.27 37.39 -25.22
C ASN A 179 5.21 36.49 -25.89
N ALA A 180 4.72 36.90 -27.06
CA ALA A 180 3.77 36.09 -27.83
C ALA A 180 4.42 34.78 -28.30
N VAL A 181 5.65 34.83 -28.80
CA VAL A 181 6.38 33.63 -29.26
C VAL A 181 6.67 32.67 -28.10
N LYS A 182 7.11 33.18 -26.94
CA LYS A 182 7.29 32.36 -25.72
C LYS A 182 5.97 31.73 -25.26
N THR A 183 4.87 32.49 -25.29
CA THR A 183 3.55 31.99 -24.89
C THR A 183 3.08 30.83 -25.78
N ILE A 184 3.20 30.99 -27.09
CA ILE A 184 2.85 29.93 -28.04
C ILE A 184 3.77 28.71 -27.87
N GLY A 185 5.07 28.92 -27.66
CA GLY A 185 6.03 27.83 -27.46
C GLY A 185 5.78 27.00 -26.21
N ILE A 186 5.54 27.65 -25.06
CA ILE A 186 5.24 26.97 -23.78
C ILE A 186 3.87 26.29 -23.84
N ALA A 187 2.87 26.90 -24.48
CA ALA A 187 1.57 26.28 -24.71
C ALA A 187 1.70 25.02 -25.58
N LEU A 188 2.40 25.10 -26.71
CA LEU A 188 2.64 23.96 -27.59
C LEU A 188 3.37 22.81 -26.87
N ALA A 189 4.37 23.15 -26.04
CA ALA A 189 5.11 22.18 -25.25
C ALA A 189 4.22 21.41 -24.28
N ASN A 190 3.39 22.09 -23.49
CA ASN A 190 2.48 21.45 -22.55
C ASN A 190 1.35 20.66 -23.26
N GLY A 191 0.97 21.08 -24.47
CA GLY A 191 0.10 20.29 -25.34
C GLY A 191 0.72 18.92 -25.70
N PHE A 192 1.99 18.88 -26.09
CA PHE A 192 2.68 17.61 -26.36
C PHE A 192 2.86 16.74 -25.11
N VAL A 193 3.11 17.37 -23.96
CA VAL A 193 3.19 16.66 -22.67
C VAL A 193 1.84 16.01 -22.32
N ALA A 194 0.73 16.73 -22.51
CA ALA A 194 -0.61 16.19 -22.27
C ALA A 194 -0.98 15.05 -23.25
N VAL A 195 -0.56 15.14 -24.52
CA VAL A 195 -0.69 14.02 -25.48
C VAL A 195 0.07 12.79 -24.99
N SER A 196 1.28 12.96 -24.47
CA SER A 196 2.05 11.87 -23.87
C SER A 196 1.29 11.21 -22.70
N GLY A 197 0.75 12.02 -21.78
CA GLY A 197 -0.03 11.52 -20.64
C GLY A 197 -1.30 10.76 -21.07
N SER A 198 -2.02 11.28 -22.07
CA SER A 198 -3.17 10.61 -22.68
C SER A 198 -2.81 9.24 -23.26
N LEU A 199 -1.73 9.15 -24.04
CA LEU A 199 -1.30 7.90 -24.65
C LEU A 199 -0.81 6.89 -23.60
N VAL A 200 -0.07 7.36 -22.59
CA VAL A 200 0.41 6.50 -21.50
C VAL A 200 -0.76 5.94 -20.68
N ALA A 201 -1.77 6.76 -20.36
CA ALA A 201 -2.97 6.30 -19.67
C ALA A 201 -3.74 5.24 -20.47
N GLN A 202 -3.89 5.44 -21.79
CA GLN A 202 -4.53 4.46 -22.66
C GLN A 202 -3.71 3.18 -22.84
N TYR A 203 -2.38 3.26 -22.76
CA TYR A 203 -1.50 2.09 -22.82
C TYR A 203 -1.47 1.30 -21.52
N GLN A 204 -1.42 1.99 -20.37
CA GLN A 204 -1.41 1.36 -19.04
C GLN A 204 -2.80 0.89 -18.60
N GLY A 205 -3.87 1.44 -19.19
CA GLY A 205 -5.24 1.05 -18.89
C GLY A 205 -5.78 1.68 -17.60
N PHE A 206 -5.19 2.76 -17.11
CA PHE A 206 -5.70 3.57 -15.99
C PHE A 206 -5.06 4.97 -15.99
N THR A 207 -5.69 5.89 -15.25
CA THR A 207 -5.14 7.22 -14.95
C THR A 207 -5.13 7.44 -13.45
N ASP A 208 -3.98 7.85 -12.91
CA ASP A 208 -3.79 8.17 -11.49
C ASP A 208 -3.27 9.61 -11.32
N ILE A 209 -3.68 10.30 -10.25
CA ILE A 209 -3.27 11.68 -9.99
C ILE A 209 -1.76 11.84 -9.77
N GLY A 210 -1.08 10.81 -9.26
CA GLY A 210 0.35 10.79 -8.97
C GLY A 210 1.22 10.40 -10.18
N MET A 211 0.64 10.00 -11.31
CA MET A 211 1.40 9.47 -12.46
C MET A 211 2.36 10.47 -13.12
N GLY A 212 2.13 11.77 -12.91
CA GLY A 212 2.98 12.84 -13.46
C GLY A 212 4.11 13.30 -12.54
N ILE A 213 4.17 12.82 -11.29
CA ILE A 213 5.19 13.24 -10.33
C ILE A 213 6.58 12.82 -10.84
N GLY A 214 7.42 13.81 -11.14
CA GLY A 214 8.78 13.60 -11.66
C GLY A 214 8.87 13.42 -13.18
N SER A 215 7.78 13.65 -13.92
CA SER A 215 7.77 13.60 -15.39
C SER A 215 8.76 14.57 -16.04
N ILE A 216 9.00 15.74 -15.42
CA ILE A 216 9.97 16.73 -15.86
C ILE A 216 11.41 16.19 -15.77
N VAL A 217 11.73 15.44 -14.71
CA VAL A 217 13.04 14.81 -14.54
C VAL A 217 13.27 13.78 -15.64
N PHE A 218 12.24 12.99 -15.94
CA PHE A 218 12.26 12.04 -17.04
C PHE A 218 12.49 12.73 -18.40
N GLY A 219 11.76 13.80 -18.68
CA GLY A 219 11.89 14.55 -19.94
C GLY A 219 13.25 15.21 -20.09
N LEU A 220 13.78 15.83 -19.03
CA LEU A 220 15.10 16.47 -19.03
C LEU A 220 16.20 15.43 -19.26
N ALA A 221 16.13 14.28 -18.58
CA ALA A 221 17.04 13.17 -18.77
C ALA A 221 17.02 12.65 -20.21
N ALA A 222 15.84 12.45 -20.79
CA ALA A 222 15.68 12.02 -22.18
C ALA A 222 16.32 13.02 -23.16
N VAL A 223 16.12 14.33 -22.96
CA VAL A 223 16.75 15.37 -23.79
C VAL A 223 18.28 15.34 -23.67
N ILE A 224 18.82 15.28 -22.44
CA ILE A 224 20.27 15.25 -22.20
C ILE A 224 20.92 14.00 -22.81
N ILE A 225 20.32 12.83 -22.60
CA ILE A 225 20.79 11.57 -23.19
C ILE A 225 20.74 11.67 -24.72
N GLY A 226 19.64 12.17 -25.28
CA GLY A 226 19.44 12.32 -26.70
C GLY A 226 20.51 13.19 -27.38
N GLU A 227 20.80 14.36 -26.80
CA GLU A 227 21.88 15.25 -27.28
C GLU A 227 23.27 14.63 -27.15
N SER A 228 23.49 13.80 -26.10
CA SER A 228 24.76 13.13 -25.90
C SER A 228 25.03 12.03 -26.94
N ILE A 229 23.98 11.33 -27.38
CA ILE A 229 24.01 10.26 -28.39
C ILE A 229 24.12 10.88 -29.79
N VAL A 230 23.27 11.86 -30.10
CA VAL A 230 23.16 12.44 -31.44
C VAL A 230 23.86 13.79 -31.50
N ARG A 231 25.18 13.76 -31.71
CA ARG A 231 26.02 14.97 -31.85
C ARG A 231 25.91 15.56 -33.26
N THR A 232 24.91 16.40 -33.51
CA THR A 232 24.72 17.07 -34.79
C THR A 232 24.23 18.52 -34.66
N GLY A 233 24.60 19.36 -35.63
CA GLY A 233 24.10 20.74 -35.75
C GLY A 233 22.73 20.84 -36.42
N SER A 234 22.25 19.78 -37.07
CA SER A 234 20.96 19.78 -37.78
C SER A 234 19.78 19.62 -36.81
N ILE A 235 18.70 20.38 -37.05
CA ILE A 235 17.47 20.29 -36.24
C ILE A 235 16.82 18.91 -36.33
N TYR A 236 16.83 18.27 -37.51
CA TYR A 236 16.30 16.91 -37.69
C TYR A 236 16.99 15.91 -36.76
N GLY A 237 18.30 16.05 -36.62
CA GLY A 237 19.09 15.17 -35.77
C GLY A 237 18.90 15.49 -34.28
N ARG A 238 18.69 16.76 -33.90
CA ARG A 238 18.36 17.12 -32.51
C ARG A 238 17.01 16.53 -32.10
N VAL A 239 15.96 16.70 -32.92
CA VAL A 239 14.63 16.14 -32.65
C VAL A 239 14.68 14.61 -32.62
N ALA A 240 15.37 13.97 -33.57
CA ALA A 240 15.59 12.52 -33.55
C ALA A 240 16.33 12.08 -32.27
N GLY A 241 17.32 12.86 -31.84
CA GLY A 241 18.07 12.65 -30.61
C GLY A 241 17.16 12.63 -29.38
N VAL A 242 16.23 13.58 -29.25
CA VAL A 242 15.28 13.62 -28.12
C VAL A 242 14.41 12.36 -28.08
N ILE A 243 13.89 11.90 -29.22
CA ILE A 243 13.06 10.69 -29.31
C ILE A 243 13.91 9.45 -28.94
N ALA A 244 15.11 9.34 -29.51
CA ALA A 244 16.05 8.26 -29.19
C ALA A 244 16.45 8.27 -27.70
N GLY A 245 16.62 9.46 -27.11
CA GLY A 245 16.91 9.65 -25.71
C GLY A 245 15.79 9.18 -24.78
N SER A 246 14.53 9.41 -25.15
CA SER A 246 13.36 8.88 -24.41
C SER A 246 13.34 7.35 -24.41
N ILE A 247 13.61 6.73 -25.57
CA ILE A 247 13.70 5.27 -25.70
C ILE A 247 14.87 4.73 -24.88
N ALA A 248 16.07 5.32 -25.02
CA ALA A 248 17.26 4.92 -24.28
C ALA A 248 17.04 5.01 -22.77
N PHE A 249 16.41 6.09 -22.31
CA PHE A 249 16.08 6.27 -20.90
C PHE A 249 15.18 5.13 -20.38
N ARG A 250 14.10 4.78 -21.11
CA ARG A 250 13.20 3.69 -20.69
C ARG A 250 13.87 2.31 -20.76
N LEU A 251 14.79 2.09 -21.70
CA LEU A 251 15.60 0.86 -21.76
C LEU A 251 16.59 0.77 -20.59
N MET A 252 17.14 1.89 -20.10
CA MET A 252 17.98 1.90 -18.90
C MET A 252 17.18 1.51 -17.65
N VAL A 253 15.95 1.99 -17.53
CA VAL A 253 15.03 1.58 -16.45
C VAL A 253 14.73 0.08 -16.54
N ALA A 254 14.49 -0.45 -17.75
CA ALA A 254 14.30 -1.88 -17.97
C ALA A 254 15.54 -2.71 -17.60
N LEU A 255 16.74 -2.21 -17.92
CA LEU A 255 18.00 -2.84 -17.54
C LEU A 255 18.17 -2.88 -16.01
N ALA A 256 17.81 -1.82 -15.30
CA ALA A 256 17.86 -1.77 -13.84
C ALA A 256 16.92 -2.81 -13.20
N LEU A 257 15.69 -2.91 -13.70
CA LEU A 257 14.74 -3.93 -13.26
C LEU A 257 15.23 -5.34 -13.59
N TYR A 258 15.83 -5.53 -14.77
CA TYR A 258 16.42 -6.79 -15.18
C TYR A 258 17.62 -7.20 -14.30
N ALA A 259 18.38 -6.22 -13.80
CA ALA A 259 19.47 -6.43 -12.85
C ALA A 259 18.99 -6.84 -11.44
N GLY A 260 17.67 -6.99 -11.22
CA GLY A 260 17.09 -7.44 -9.95
C GLY A 260 16.97 -6.34 -8.89
N LEU A 261 17.11 -5.07 -9.30
CA LEU A 261 16.91 -3.93 -8.41
C LEU A 261 15.44 -3.81 -8.03
N ASN A 262 15.20 -3.44 -6.77
CA ASN A 262 13.84 -3.33 -6.22
C ASN A 262 13.07 -2.22 -6.97
N PRO A 263 11.85 -2.48 -7.49
CA PRO A 263 11.01 -1.45 -8.11
C PRO A 263 10.72 -0.25 -7.20
N ILE A 264 10.76 -0.43 -5.88
CA ILE A 264 10.60 0.68 -4.91
C ILE A 264 11.74 1.71 -5.07
N ASP A 265 12.95 1.24 -5.40
CA ASP A 265 14.14 2.08 -5.55
C ASP A 265 14.24 2.71 -6.95
N LEU A 266 13.26 2.51 -7.84
CA LEU A 266 13.33 2.93 -9.24
C LEU A 266 13.50 4.44 -9.40
N LYS A 267 12.92 5.23 -8.48
CA LYS A 267 13.12 6.69 -8.43
C LYS A 267 14.56 7.06 -8.05
N LEU A 268 15.15 6.34 -7.09
CA LEU A 268 16.55 6.54 -6.68
C LEU A 268 17.51 6.16 -7.81
N ILE A 269 17.28 5.02 -8.45
CA ILE A 269 18.09 4.54 -9.57
C ILE A 269 17.99 5.49 -10.77
N THR A 270 16.79 5.99 -11.04
CA THR A 270 16.57 7.03 -12.04
C THR A 270 17.38 8.28 -11.72
N ALA A 271 17.32 8.78 -10.48
CA ALA A 271 18.10 9.95 -10.07
C ALA A 271 19.61 9.72 -10.21
N LEU A 272 20.09 8.53 -9.86
CA LEU A 272 21.50 8.15 -10.02
C LEU A 272 21.92 8.11 -11.49
N PHE A 273 21.10 7.52 -12.37
CA PHE A 273 21.38 7.51 -13.80
C PHE A 273 21.47 8.92 -14.37
N VAL A 274 20.53 9.80 -14.02
CA VAL A 274 20.55 11.20 -14.45
C VAL A 274 21.82 11.90 -13.95
N LEU A 275 22.20 11.68 -12.69
CA LEU A 275 23.41 12.24 -12.10
C LEU A 275 24.68 11.77 -12.84
N VAL A 276 24.80 10.46 -13.09
CA VAL A 276 25.94 9.87 -13.82
C VAL A 276 26.03 10.44 -15.24
N ILE A 277 24.90 10.54 -15.94
CA ILE A 277 24.84 11.09 -17.30
C ILE A 277 25.23 12.57 -17.34
N LEU A 278 24.83 13.35 -16.33
CA LEU A 278 25.20 14.77 -16.23
C LEU A 278 26.69 14.98 -15.94
N ILE A 279 27.31 14.07 -15.17
CA ILE A 279 28.73 14.19 -14.76
C ILE A 279 29.68 13.62 -15.82
N ALA A 280 29.31 12.53 -16.50
CA ALA A 280 30.19 11.81 -17.43
C ALA A 280 30.84 12.72 -18.51
N PRO A 281 30.13 13.65 -19.17
CA PRO A 281 30.75 14.57 -20.14
C PRO A 281 31.81 15.48 -19.53
N LYS A 282 31.59 15.97 -18.29
CA LYS A 282 32.51 16.89 -17.60
C LYS A 282 33.82 16.20 -17.20
N MET A 283 33.74 14.95 -16.75
CA MET A 283 34.93 14.15 -16.41
C MET A 283 35.77 13.79 -17.65
N ILE A 284 35.14 13.60 -18.80
CA ILE A 284 35.83 13.28 -20.05
C ILE A 284 36.48 14.54 -20.67
N ALA A 285 35.84 15.71 -20.53
CA ALA A 285 36.38 16.98 -21.05
C ALA A 285 37.59 17.50 -20.24
N GLY A 286 37.65 17.22 -18.92
CA GLY A 286 38.74 17.67 -18.05
C GLY A 286 40.11 16.99 -18.27
N LYS A 287 40.18 15.91 -19.06
CA LYS A 287 41.45 15.20 -19.37
C LYS A 287 42.12 15.66 -20.67
N GLY A 288 41.74 16.81 -21.22
CA GLY A 288 42.23 17.33 -22.49
C GLY A 288 43.50 18.20 -22.43
N ALA A 289 44.10 18.43 -21.26
CA ALA A 289 45.21 19.37 -21.10
C ALA A 289 46.32 18.84 -20.18
N GLU A 290 47.02 17.78 -20.61
CA GLU A 290 48.41 17.56 -20.18
C GLU A 290 49.14 16.77 -21.27
N LYS A 291 50.06 17.46 -21.97
CA LYS A 291 50.96 16.88 -22.95
C LYS A 291 52.08 16.16 -22.17
N GLY A 292 52.13 14.84 -22.26
CA GLY A 292 53.26 14.04 -21.76
C GLY A 292 53.21 12.60 -22.24
N HIS A 293 54.09 12.25 -23.19
CA HIS A 293 54.61 10.93 -23.57
C HIS A 293 53.68 9.71 -23.84
N VAL A 294 52.36 9.79 -23.66
CA VAL A 294 51.42 8.69 -24.00
C VAL A 294 50.79 8.87 -25.40
N GLY A 295 50.93 10.06 -26.00
CA GLY A 295 50.27 10.46 -27.25
C GLY A 295 50.82 9.82 -28.54
N GLU A 296 52.03 9.26 -28.53
CA GLU A 296 52.62 8.63 -29.72
C GLU A 296 52.35 7.12 -29.82
N LEU A 297 52.23 6.40 -28.70
CA LEU A 297 51.89 4.97 -28.75
C LEU A 297 50.43 4.70 -29.16
N ILE A 298 49.52 5.65 -28.95
CA ILE A 298 48.07 5.47 -29.23
C ILE A 298 47.70 5.88 -30.67
N ARG A 299 48.60 6.55 -31.41
CA ARG A 299 48.32 7.01 -32.79
C ARG A 299 48.36 5.91 -33.87
N GLY A 300 48.86 4.71 -33.55
CA GLY A 300 49.05 3.63 -34.53
C GLY A 300 47.84 2.74 -34.83
N ILE A 301 46.80 2.70 -33.97
CA ILE A 301 45.81 1.60 -34.00
C ILE A 301 44.35 2.03 -34.26
N ILE A 302 44.00 3.33 -34.32
CA ILE A 302 42.57 3.73 -34.36
C ILE A 302 42.27 4.79 -35.45
N PRO A 303 41.43 4.46 -36.47
CA PRO A 303 40.97 5.44 -37.45
C PRO A 303 39.91 6.40 -36.88
N LYS A 304 39.94 7.63 -37.41
CA LYS A 304 39.14 8.80 -36.98
C LYS A 304 37.62 8.59 -37.16
N ARG A 305 36.89 8.11 -36.14
CA ARG A 305 35.46 8.41 -35.93
C ARG A 305 35.16 8.60 -34.44
N LYS A 306 35.16 9.86 -33.99
CA LYS A 306 34.95 10.30 -32.59
C LYS A 306 33.51 10.13 -32.04
N ALA A 307 32.69 9.25 -32.62
CA ALA A 307 31.32 8.99 -32.17
C ALA A 307 31.16 7.68 -31.36
N SER A 308 32.18 6.81 -31.33
CA SER A 308 32.10 5.48 -30.70
C SER A 308 32.55 5.42 -29.24
N LEU A 309 33.28 6.41 -28.73
CA LEU A 309 33.94 6.29 -27.42
C LEU A 309 32.96 6.28 -26.22
N GLY A 310 31.85 7.02 -26.30
CA GLY A 310 30.81 6.99 -25.25
C GLY A 310 30.01 5.69 -25.23
N LEU A 311 29.78 5.10 -26.41
CA LEU A 311 29.14 3.80 -26.56
C LEU A 311 30.04 2.67 -26.07
N ILE A 312 31.36 2.77 -26.33
CA ILE A 312 32.37 1.82 -25.86
C ILE A 312 32.54 1.91 -24.34
N ILE A 313 32.49 3.10 -23.71
CA ILE A 313 32.56 3.22 -22.26
C ILE A 313 31.30 2.64 -21.59
N LEU A 314 30.12 2.87 -22.14
CA LEU A 314 28.88 2.25 -21.65
C LEU A 314 28.90 0.72 -21.82
N PHE A 315 29.46 0.22 -22.93
CA PHE A 315 29.63 -1.20 -23.20
C PHE A 315 30.73 -1.84 -22.34
N CYS A 316 31.81 -1.11 -22.04
CA CYS A 316 32.89 -1.56 -21.14
C CYS A 316 32.43 -1.58 -19.68
N VAL A 317 31.61 -0.63 -19.23
CA VAL A 317 31.03 -0.67 -17.87
C VAL A 317 30.03 -1.82 -17.74
N ALA A 318 29.23 -2.07 -18.79
CA ALA A 318 28.36 -3.25 -18.84
C ALA A 318 29.15 -4.57 -18.91
N ALA A 319 30.24 -4.61 -19.67
CA ALA A 319 31.10 -5.79 -19.80
C ALA A 319 31.94 -6.05 -18.54
N ILE A 320 32.42 -5.02 -17.84
CA ILE A 320 33.10 -5.13 -16.54
C ILE A 320 32.09 -5.54 -15.46
N GLY A 321 30.84 -5.06 -15.50
CA GLY A 321 29.77 -5.56 -14.64
C GLY A 321 29.48 -7.04 -14.86
N LEU A 322 29.51 -7.49 -16.12
CA LEU A 322 29.33 -8.89 -16.51
C LEU A 322 30.55 -9.77 -16.13
N LEU A 323 31.77 -9.23 -16.25
CA LEU A 323 33.02 -9.92 -15.88
C LEU A 323 33.15 -10.06 -14.36
N THR A 324 32.74 -9.03 -13.60
CA THR A 324 32.70 -9.08 -12.13
C THR A 324 31.67 -10.11 -11.64
N TYR A 325 30.54 -10.25 -12.35
CA TYR A 325 29.56 -11.30 -12.10
C TYR A 325 30.09 -12.71 -12.41
N MET A 326 30.86 -12.86 -13.50
CA MET A 326 31.48 -14.15 -13.87
C MET A 326 32.61 -14.60 -12.94
N ILE A 327 33.35 -13.65 -12.34
CA ILE A 327 34.46 -13.95 -11.43
C ILE A 327 33.96 -14.26 -10.01
N VAL A 328 32.87 -13.63 -9.56
CA VAL A 328 32.28 -13.89 -8.22
C VAL A 328 31.31 -15.08 -8.23
N GLY A 329 30.79 -15.48 -9.40
CA GLY A 329 29.75 -16.52 -9.54
C GLY A 329 30.20 -17.98 -9.55
N ARG A 330 31.48 -18.31 -9.28
CA ARG A 330 31.96 -19.71 -9.25
C ARG A 330 32.64 -20.08 -7.93
N GLY A 331 31.80 -20.35 -6.93
CA GLY A 331 32.09 -21.25 -5.83
C GLY A 331 30.98 -22.29 -5.75
N LEU A 332 31.20 -23.46 -6.35
CA LEU A 332 30.27 -24.59 -6.35
C LEU A 332 30.36 -25.34 -5.01
N VAL A 333 29.25 -25.39 -4.29
CA VAL A 333 28.82 -26.58 -3.54
C VAL A 333 27.40 -26.89 -4.03
N PRO A 334 27.08 -28.12 -4.49
CA PRO A 334 25.75 -28.42 -4.95
C PRO A 334 24.83 -28.56 -3.73
N ALA A 335 24.08 -27.50 -3.44
CA ALA A 335 22.99 -27.53 -2.47
C ALA A 335 21.72 -28.03 -3.15
N GLN A 336 21.07 -29.00 -2.49
CA GLN A 336 19.76 -29.54 -2.81
C GLN A 336 18.79 -28.42 -3.25
N LYS A 337 18.19 -28.54 -4.44
CA LYS A 337 17.38 -27.49 -5.07
C LYS A 337 16.14 -27.19 -4.21
N LYS A 338 16.19 -26.10 -3.43
CA LYS A 338 15.08 -25.61 -2.61
C LYS A 338 14.01 -25.01 -3.53
N VAL A 339 12.76 -25.43 -3.35
CA VAL A 339 11.61 -24.93 -4.14
C VAL A 339 11.24 -23.53 -3.68
N THR A 340 11.01 -22.62 -4.62
CA THR A 340 10.63 -21.22 -4.35
C THR A 340 9.16 -20.97 -4.75
N ILE A 341 8.36 -20.45 -3.83
CA ILE A 341 6.91 -20.29 -3.99
C ILE A 341 6.54 -18.83 -3.73
N GLY A 342 5.95 -18.16 -4.72
CA GLY A 342 5.43 -16.80 -4.57
C GLY A 342 3.94 -16.81 -4.25
N VAL A 343 3.54 -16.28 -3.10
CA VAL A 343 2.15 -16.16 -2.67
C VAL A 343 1.74 -14.68 -2.73
N VAL A 344 0.74 -14.33 -3.52
CA VAL A 344 0.23 -12.96 -3.63
C VAL A 344 -1.22 -12.90 -3.20
N GLN A 345 -1.55 -11.98 -2.29
CA GLN A 345 -2.91 -11.69 -1.88
C GLN A 345 -3.30 -10.25 -2.19
N LEU A 346 -4.57 -10.01 -2.53
CA LEU A 346 -5.05 -8.69 -2.93
C LEU A 346 -5.08 -7.71 -1.76
N THR A 347 -5.64 -8.11 -0.62
CA THR A 347 -5.75 -7.27 0.58
C THR A 347 -5.84 -8.16 1.83
N ASP A 348 -5.57 -7.60 3.01
CA ASP A 348 -5.77 -8.32 4.27
C ASP A 348 -7.25 -8.31 4.64
N THR A 349 -7.95 -9.41 4.37
CA THR A 349 -9.28 -9.70 4.94
C THR A 349 -9.23 -11.00 5.72
N GLY A 350 -10.12 -11.18 6.72
CA GLY A 350 -10.19 -12.42 7.50
C GLY A 350 -10.20 -13.68 6.61
N LEU A 351 -11.03 -13.67 5.58
CA LEU A 351 -11.18 -14.73 4.59
C LEU A 351 -9.90 -15.04 3.80
N LEU A 352 -9.22 -14.02 3.26
CA LEU A 352 -7.99 -14.22 2.47
C LEU A 352 -6.81 -14.61 3.37
N ASN A 353 -6.74 -14.03 4.57
CA ASN A 353 -5.74 -14.37 5.58
C ASN A 353 -5.86 -15.83 6.01
N ILE A 354 -7.07 -16.34 6.23
CA ILE A 354 -7.27 -17.75 6.58
C ILE A 354 -6.88 -18.67 5.44
N THR A 355 -7.19 -18.29 4.19
CA THR A 355 -6.72 -19.05 3.03
C THR A 355 -5.19 -19.12 3.03
N ARG A 356 -4.51 -17.98 3.17
CA ARG A 356 -3.04 -17.87 3.20
C ARG A 356 -2.44 -18.67 4.35
N ASP A 357 -2.94 -18.49 5.56
CA ASP A 357 -2.41 -19.11 6.77
C ASP A 357 -2.64 -20.63 6.75
N SER A 358 -3.80 -21.08 6.26
CA SER A 358 -4.10 -22.51 6.07
C SER A 358 -3.23 -23.12 4.97
N PHE A 359 -2.97 -22.38 3.88
CA PHE A 359 -2.04 -22.79 2.84
C PHE A 359 -0.63 -22.98 3.40
N LEU A 360 -0.08 -21.97 4.09
CA LEU A 360 1.25 -22.04 4.70
C LEU A 360 1.35 -23.13 5.78
N GLY A 361 0.30 -23.29 6.58
CA GLY A 361 0.21 -24.33 7.61
C GLY A 361 0.20 -25.74 7.02
N GLU A 362 -0.56 -25.98 5.95
CA GLU A 362 -0.58 -27.28 5.27
C GLU A 362 0.73 -27.54 4.51
N MET A 363 1.33 -26.53 3.88
CA MET A 363 2.66 -26.66 3.26
C MET A 363 3.72 -27.08 4.27
N LYS A 364 3.68 -26.50 5.49
CA LYS A 364 4.53 -26.92 6.60
C LYS A 364 4.30 -28.38 6.99
N ARG A 365 3.04 -28.82 7.08
CA ARG A 365 2.68 -30.22 7.36
C ARG A 365 3.15 -31.20 6.29
N LEU A 366 3.16 -30.77 5.03
CA LEU A 366 3.67 -31.54 3.89
C LEU A 366 5.20 -31.57 3.81
N GLY A 367 5.90 -30.89 4.75
CA GLY A 367 7.36 -30.91 4.86
C GLY A 367 8.08 -29.71 4.22
N TYR A 368 7.34 -28.69 3.78
CA TYR A 368 7.89 -27.46 3.19
C TYR A 368 7.92 -26.33 4.22
N GLU A 369 9.07 -26.15 4.89
CA GLU A 369 9.33 -25.05 5.82
C GLU A 369 10.17 -23.96 5.15
N ASP A 370 9.73 -22.71 5.36
CA ASP A 370 10.42 -21.53 4.85
C ASP A 370 11.86 -21.42 5.36
N GLY A 371 12.78 -21.09 4.46
CA GLY A 371 14.23 -21.03 4.71
C GLY A 371 14.92 -22.40 4.86
N LYS A 372 14.19 -23.48 5.16
CA LYS A 372 14.74 -24.84 5.31
C LYS A 372 14.61 -25.65 4.03
N THR A 373 13.39 -26.07 3.69
CA THR A 373 13.10 -26.98 2.56
C THR A 373 12.43 -26.28 1.39
N ALA A 374 11.79 -25.13 1.61
CA ALA A 374 11.26 -24.25 0.58
C ALA A 374 11.54 -22.77 0.92
N THR A 375 11.26 -21.86 -0.01
CA THR A 375 11.30 -20.41 0.21
C THR A 375 9.97 -19.81 -0.19
N PHE A 376 9.30 -19.12 0.72
CA PHE A 376 8.00 -18.48 0.47
C PHE A 376 8.16 -16.96 0.36
N TYR A 377 7.69 -16.38 -0.75
CA TYR A 377 7.54 -14.94 -0.89
C TYR A 377 6.07 -14.58 -0.73
N VAL A 378 5.68 -14.16 0.47
CA VAL A 378 4.30 -13.82 0.79
C VAL A 378 4.12 -12.30 0.71
N GLU A 379 3.33 -11.83 -0.25
CA GLU A 379 3.18 -10.41 -0.56
C GLU A 379 1.70 -10.01 -0.53
N ASN A 380 1.42 -8.81 -0.01
CA ASN A 380 0.10 -8.21 0.01
C ASN A 380 0.06 -6.97 -0.90
N ALA A 381 -0.98 -6.83 -1.71
CA ALA A 381 -1.18 -5.69 -2.58
C ALA A 381 -2.01 -4.53 -1.96
N HIS A 382 -2.47 -4.68 -0.72
CA HIS A 382 -3.21 -3.67 0.06
C HIS A 382 -4.43 -3.07 -0.67
N GLY A 383 -5.12 -3.90 -1.45
CA GLY A 383 -6.30 -3.52 -2.24
C GLY A 383 -5.97 -2.88 -3.60
N ASP A 384 -4.70 -2.71 -3.95
CA ASP A 384 -4.27 -2.05 -5.18
C ASP A 384 -3.83 -3.04 -6.28
N MET A 385 -4.52 -2.99 -7.42
CA MET A 385 -4.24 -3.87 -8.56
C MET A 385 -2.93 -3.54 -9.29
N ALA A 386 -2.44 -2.30 -9.23
CA ALA A 386 -1.13 -1.96 -9.80
C ALA A 386 0.00 -2.63 -8.99
N THR A 387 -0.16 -2.70 -7.68
CA THR A 387 0.73 -3.40 -6.76
C THR A 387 0.70 -4.90 -7.00
N VAL A 388 -0.48 -5.52 -7.23
CA VAL A 388 -0.57 -6.95 -7.66
C VAL A 388 0.31 -7.21 -8.89
N ASN A 389 0.21 -6.36 -9.90
CA ASN A 389 0.99 -6.48 -11.12
C ASN A 389 2.50 -6.37 -10.87
N SER A 390 2.90 -5.47 -9.98
CA SER A 390 4.30 -5.28 -9.58
C SER A 390 4.84 -6.46 -8.76
N ILE A 391 4.01 -7.07 -7.91
CA ILE A 391 4.34 -8.28 -7.15
C ILE A 391 4.55 -9.47 -8.09
N ILE A 392 3.70 -9.62 -9.10
CA ILE A 392 3.87 -10.69 -10.10
C ILE A 392 5.17 -10.48 -10.89
N ASP A 393 5.48 -9.24 -11.27
CA ASP A 393 6.76 -8.92 -11.93
C ASP A 393 7.95 -9.27 -11.02
N LYS A 394 7.83 -9.00 -9.71
CA LYS A 394 8.82 -9.41 -8.70
C LYS A 394 8.99 -10.93 -8.67
N PHE A 395 7.91 -11.72 -8.73
CA PHE A 395 7.98 -13.19 -8.77
C PHE A 395 8.64 -13.71 -10.06
N LEU A 396 8.36 -13.07 -11.20
CA LEU A 396 9.04 -13.37 -12.46
C LEU A 396 10.54 -13.13 -12.36
N VAL A 397 10.96 -11.98 -11.81
CA VAL A 397 12.37 -11.62 -11.61
C VAL A 397 13.07 -12.55 -10.61
N LYS A 398 12.41 -12.90 -9.50
CA LYS A 398 12.94 -13.83 -8.48
C LYS A 398 12.99 -15.28 -8.94
N LYS A 399 12.46 -15.59 -10.14
CA LYS A 399 12.37 -16.95 -10.70
C LYS A 399 11.71 -17.92 -9.72
N THR A 400 10.59 -17.51 -9.12
CA THR A 400 9.77 -18.43 -8.32
C THR A 400 9.41 -19.65 -9.15
N ASP A 401 9.51 -20.85 -8.57
CA ASP A 401 9.16 -22.09 -9.26
C ASP A 401 7.64 -22.23 -9.41
N ILE A 402 6.87 -21.76 -8.41
CA ILE A 402 5.39 -21.82 -8.40
C ILE A 402 4.84 -20.47 -7.92
N VAL A 403 3.73 -20.01 -8.52
CA VAL A 403 3.01 -18.81 -8.07
C VAL A 403 1.61 -19.20 -7.60
N VAL A 404 1.25 -18.72 -6.41
CA VAL A 404 -0.01 -18.98 -5.72
C VAL A 404 -0.77 -17.67 -5.54
N PRO A 405 -1.58 -17.26 -6.53
CA PRO A 405 -2.45 -16.11 -6.38
C PRO A 405 -3.65 -16.46 -5.52
N ILE A 406 -3.90 -15.63 -4.50
CA ILE A 406 -5.06 -15.72 -3.62
C ILE A 406 -6.00 -14.56 -3.96
N SER A 407 -7.21 -14.90 -4.43
CA SER A 407 -8.25 -14.03 -5.03
C SER A 407 -8.33 -14.07 -6.57
N THR A 408 -9.51 -13.68 -7.08
CA THR A 408 -9.80 -13.64 -8.52
C THR A 408 -8.95 -12.60 -9.25
N GLY A 409 -8.78 -11.39 -8.69
CA GLY A 409 -7.96 -10.34 -9.29
C GLY A 409 -6.48 -10.71 -9.36
N CYS A 410 -5.92 -11.28 -8.30
CA CYS A 410 -4.55 -11.81 -8.31
C CYS A 410 -4.38 -12.92 -9.35
N THR A 411 -5.37 -13.80 -9.47
CA THR A 411 -5.33 -14.92 -10.43
C THR A 411 -5.39 -14.41 -11.86
N GLN A 412 -6.26 -13.44 -12.16
CA GLN A 412 -6.34 -12.83 -13.49
C GLN A 412 -5.00 -12.19 -13.89
N ALA A 413 -4.39 -11.42 -12.99
CA ALA A 413 -3.08 -10.83 -13.23
C ALA A 413 -1.99 -11.90 -13.44
N ALA A 414 -1.99 -12.95 -12.62
CA ALA A 414 -1.03 -14.05 -12.74
C ALA A 414 -1.21 -14.83 -14.05
N VAL A 415 -2.44 -15.19 -14.42
CA VAL A 415 -2.76 -15.87 -15.68
C VAL A 415 -2.35 -15.03 -16.89
N ASN A 416 -2.52 -13.71 -16.83
CA ASN A 416 -2.14 -12.82 -17.93
C ASN A 416 -0.61 -12.76 -18.14
N LYS A 417 0.17 -12.66 -17.05
CA LYS A 417 1.61 -12.43 -17.12
C LYS A 417 2.47 -13.71 -17.07
N ILE A 418 1.99 -14.77 -16.44
CA ILE A 418 2.77 -15.98 -16.16
C ILE A 418 2.39 -17.09 -17.13
N LYS A 419 3.29 -17.40 -18.07
CA LYS A 419 3.10 -18.45 -19.09
C LYS A 419 4.09 -19.61 -18.97
N ASP A 420 5.18 -19.43 -18.23
CA ASP A 420 6.35 -20.31 -18.22
C ASP A 420 6.42 -21.28 -17.03
N ARG A 421 5.63 -21.05 -15.98
CA ARG A 421 5.67 -21.79 -14.72
C ARG A 421 4.28 -22.07 -14.14
N PRO A 422 4.14 -23.04 -13.23
CA PRO A 422 2.89 -23.35 -12.55
C PRO A 422 2.28 -22.15 -11.81
N VAL A 423 1.01 -21.90 -12.07
CA VAL A 423 0.12 -21.02 -11.31
C VAL A 423 -0.92 -21.88 -10.62
N VAL A 424 -0.94 -21.89 -9.28
CA VAL A 424 -1.90 -22.64 -8.47
C VAL A 424 -2.78 -21.64 -7.72
N PHE A 425 -3.95 -21.31 -8.25
CA PHE A 425 -4.81 -20.30 -7.64
C PHE A 425 -5.59 -20.84 -6.43
N ALA A 426 -5.90 -19.95 -5.50
CA ALA A 426 -6.78 -20.23 -4.37
C ALA A 426 -7.80 -19.12 -4.20
N THR A 427 -8.98 -19.48 -3.69
CA THR A 427 -10.02 -18.52 -3.32
C THR A 427 -10.50 -17.68 -4.53
N VAL A 428 -10.80 -18.37 -5.63
CA VAL A 428 -11.30 -17.78 -6.88
C VAL A 428 -12.82 -18.02 -7.02
N ALA A 429 -13.57 -17.01 -7.43
CA ALA A 429 -15.04 -17.13 -7.57
C ALA A 429 -15.42 -17.91 -8.83
N ASN A 430 -14.82 -17.54 -9.97
CA ASN A 430 -14.98 -18.24 -11.23
C ASN A 430 -13.68 -18.08 -12.06
N PRO A 431 -12.94 -19.16 -12.32
CA PRO A 431 -11.69 -19.09 -13.06
C PRO A 431 -11.92 -18.93 -14.58
N PHE A 432 -13.11 -19.27 -15.09
CA PHE A 432 -13.43 -19.23 -16.52
C PHE A 432 -13.64 -17.80 -17.03
N ILE A 433 -14.25 -16.93 -16.21
CA ILE A 433 -14.48 -15.52 -16.59
C ILE A 433 -13.19 -14.69 -16.66
N ILE A 434 -12.13 -15.15 -15.99
CA ILE A 434 -10.80 -14.53 -16.03
C ILE A 434 -9.87 -15.22 -17.03
N GLY A 435 -10.41 -16.11 -17.87
CA GLY A 435 -9.66 -16.77 -18.95
C GLY A 435 -8.70 -17.87 -18.50
N ALA A 436 -8.83 -18.42 -17.29
CA ALA A 436 -7.94 -19.49 -16.82
C ALA A 436 -8.22 -20.85 -17.51
N GLY A 437 -9.39 -21.03 -18.11
CA GLY A 437 -9.79 -22.25 -18.82
C GLY A 437 -11.23 -22.21 -19.34
N LYS A 438 -11.71 -23.33 -19.88
CA LYS A 438 -13.10 -23.54 -20.34
C LYS A 438 -13.88 -24.53 -19.46
N SER A 439 -13.19 -25.52 -18.86
CA SER A 439 -13.78 -26.48 -17.93
C SER A 439 -12.77 -26.91 -16.88
N ASP A 440 -13.20 -27.74 -15.91
CA ASP A 440 -12.32 -28.23 -14.84
C ASP A 440 -11.12 -29.03 -15.38
N THR A 441 -11.23 -29.65 -16.57
CA THR A 441 -10.15 -30.42 -17.21
C THR A 441 -9.59 -29.77 -18.48
N ASP A 442 -10.31 -28.81 -19.07
CA ASP A 442 -9.87 -28.04 -20.24
C ASP A 442 -9.50 -26.63 -19.79
N HIS A 443 -8.25 -26.46 -19.35
CA HIS A 443 -7.70 -25.20 -18.85
C HIS A 443 -6.29 -24.95 -19.38
N ILE A 444 -5.78 -23.74 -19.13
CA ILE A 444 -4.43 -23.37 -19.54
C ILE A 444 -3.42 -24.34 -18.90
N ALA A 445 -2.48 -24.84 -19.71
CA ALA A 445 -1.58 -25.94 -19.33
C ALA A 445 -0.69 -25.67 -18.10
N ASN A 446 -0.39 -24.41 -17.79
CA ASN A 446 0.40 -24.03 -16.62
C ASN A 446 -0.46 -23.58 -15.43
N VAL A 447 -1.78 -23.63 -15.52
CA VAL A 447 -2.70 -23.11 -14.51
C VAL A 447 -3.53 -24.25 -13.94
N THR A 448 -3.62 -24.33 -12.61
CA THR A 448 -4.56 -25.19 -11.87
C THR A 448 -4.97 -24.47 -10.58
N GLY A 449 -5.84 -25.04 -9.76
CA GLY A 449 -6.17 -24.44 -8.48
C GLY A 449 -7.56 -24.78 -7.96
N VAL A 450 -7.97 -24.00 -6.96
CA VAL A 450 -9.20 -24.22 -6.21
C VAL A 450 -10.14 -23.02 -6.38
N TYR A 451 -11.39 -23.30 -6.77
CA TYR A 451 -12.40 -22.27 -6.95
C TYR A 451 -13.75 -22.68 -6.39
N GLY A 452 -14.66 -21.71 -6.32
CA GLY A 452 -16.07 -21.99 -6.09
C GLY A 452 -16.87 -20.71 -6.04
N ALA A 453 -17.97 -20.71 -6.78
CA ALA A 453 -18.91 -19.62 -6.72
C ALA A 453 -19.82 -19.82 -5.51
N VAL A 454 -19.98 -18.77 -4.70
CA VAL A 454 -20.93 -18.78 -3.58
C VAL A 454 -22.31 -19.21 -4.09
N PRO A 455 -23.01 -20.11 -3.39
CA PRO A 455 -24.34 -20.54 -3.78
C PRO A 455 -25.34 -19.44 -3.43
N VAL A 456 -25.44 -18.46 -4.34
CA VAL A 456 -26.36 -17.32 -4.22
C VAL A 456 -27.81 -17.79 -4.09
N ASP A 457 -28.16 -18.88 -4.77
CA ASP A 457 -29.47 -19.52 -4.67
C ASP A 457 -29.78 -19.94 -3.22
N THR A 458 -28.86 -20.64 -2.56
CA THR A 458 -29.00 -21.06 -1.15
C THR A 458 -29.00 -19.88 -0.18
N LEU A 459 -28.18 -18.85 -0.43
CA LEU A 459 -28.21 -17.62 0.36
C LEU A 459 -29.58 -16.93 0.23
N MET A 460 -30.17 -16.92 -0.97
CA MET A 460 -31.49 -16.33 -1.21
C MET A 460 -32.63 -17.18 -0.66
N GLU A 461 -32.52 -18.51 -0.65
CA GLU A 461 -33.41 -19.38 0.10
C GLU A 461 -33.38 -19.08 1.59
N LEU A 462 -32.20 -18.79 2.14
CA LEU A 462 -32.06 -18.38 3.54
C LEU A 462 -32.77 -17.04 3.80
N VAL A 463 -32.57 -16.05 2.92
CA VAL A 463 -33.21 -14.73 3.02
C VAL A 463 -34.73 -14.86 2.92
N THR A 464 -35.25 -15.57 1.91
CA THR A 464 -36.70 -15.73 1.67
C THR A 464 -37.37 -16.63 2.71
N GLY A 465 -36.65 -17.59 3.27
CA GLY A 465 -37.12 -18.39 4.40
C GLY A 465 -37.31 -17.54 5.66
N VAL A 466 -36.47 -16.52 5.89
CA VAL A 466 -36.63 -15.59 7.00
C VAL A 466 -37.67 -14.50 6.70
N PHE A 467 -37.75 -14.05 5.45
CA PHE A 467 -38.69 -13.02 4.97
C PHE A 467 -39.60 -13.56 3.86
N PRO A 468 -40.76 -14.15 4.19
CA PRO A 468 -41.63 -14.78 3.19
C PRO A 468 -42.49 -13.79 2.37
N GLY A 469 -42.51 -12.50 2.73
CA GLY A 469 -43.26 -11.45 2.03
C GLY A 469 -42.44 -10.67 0.99
N PRO A 470 -43.02 -9.63 0.37
CA PRO A 470 -42.28 -8.76 -0.54
C PRO A 470 -41.13 -8.04 0.17
N ILE A 471 -39.92 -8.09 -0.39
CA ILE A 471 -38.71 -7.51 0.21
C ILE A 471 -37.87 -6.71 -0.80
N ARG A 472 -37.25 -5.63 -0.32
CA ARG A 472 -36.25 -4.85 -1.04
C ARG A 472 -34.86 -5.21 -0.54
N ILE A 473 -34.02 -5.69 -1.45
CA ILE A 473 -32.65 -6.12 -1.15
C ILE A 473 -31.68 -5.00 -1.51
N GLY A 474 -30.87 -4.57 -0.55
CA GLY A 474 -29.73 -3.69 -0.77
C GLY A 474 -28.44 -4.48 -0.99
N SER A 475 -27.72 -4.18 -2.06
CA SER A 475 -26.40 -4.76 -2.33
C SER A 475 -25.43 -3.67 -2.79
N MET A 476 -24.16 -3.79 -2.39
CA MET A 476 -23.09 -2.91 -2.87
C MET A 476 -21.87 -3.73 -3.30
N TRP A 477 -21.13 -3.24 -4.29
CA TRP A 477 -19.95 -3.93 -4.82
C TRP A 477 -19.01 -2.98 -5.53
N ASP A 478 -17.77 -3.42 -5.73
CA ASP A 478 -16.76 -2.77 -6.55
C ASP A 478 -16.87 -3.22 -8.02
N PRO A 479 -17.19 -2.29 -8.95
CA PRO A 479 -17.33 -2.64 -10.35
C PRO A 479 -16.00 -3.00 -11.02
N SER A 480 -14.86 -2.68 -10.38
CA SER A 480 -13.53 -3.06 -10.87
C SER A 480 -13.15 -4.52 -10.53
N GLN A 481 -13.91 -5.19 -9.67
CA GLN A 481 -13.65 -6.57 -9.25
C GLN A 481 -14.56 -7.58 -9.97
N GLN A 482 -13.97 -8.35 -10.89
CA GLN A 482 -14.70 -9.36 -11.68
C GLN A 482 -15.45 -10.39 -10.82
N ASN A 483 -14.90 -10.79 -9.66
CA ASN A 483 -15.61 -11.67 -8.73
C ASN A 483 -16.88 -11.01 -8.17
N ALA A 484 -16.83 -9.73 -7.85
CA ALA A 484 -17.95 -9.01 -7.28
C ALA A 484 -19.05 -8.81 -8.32
N VAL A 485 -18.68 -8.36 -9.53
CA VAL A 485 -19.59 -8.24 -10.67
C VAL A 485 -20.29 -9.57 -10.98
N TYR A 486 -19.52 -10.66 -11.08
CA TYR A 486 -20.05 -12.00 -11.32
C TYR A 486 -21.09 -12.45 -10.28
N ASN A 487 -20.81 -12.25 -8.99
CA ASN A 487 -21.74 -12.65 -7.92
C ASN A 487 -22.96 -11.75 -7.85
N VAL A 488 -22.82 -10.45 -8.12
CA VAL A 488 -23.95 -9.51 -8.19
C VAL A 488 -24.87 -9.83 -9.36
N ASP A 489 -24.33 -10.18 -10.53
CA ASP A 489 -25.15 -10.55 -11.68
C ASP A 489 -25.89 -11.88 -11.45
N ARG A 490 -25.26 -12.84 -10.76
CA ARG A 490 -25.97 -14.03 -10.26
C ARG A 490 -27.09 -13.67 -9.29
N LEU A 491 -26.82 -12.78 -8.33
CA LEU A 491 -27.84 -12.29 -7.40
C LEU A 491 -29.01 -11.63 -8.13
N ARG A 492 -28.75 -10.74 -9.09
CA ARG A 492 -29.78 -10.12 -9.94
C ARG A 492 -30.60 -11.16 -10.70
N ASN A 493 -29.96 -12.19 -11.25
CA ASN A 493 -30.63 -13.27 -11.98
C ASN A 493 -31.49 -14.17 -11.07
N VAL A 494 -31.11 -14.37 -9.82
CA VAL A 494 -31.94 -15.09 -8.84
C VAL A 494 -33.12 -14.23 -8.41
N VAL A 495 -32.86 -12.94 -8.14
CA VAL A 495 -33.89 -11.98 -7.74
C VAL A 495 -34.93 -11.75 -8.84
N SER A 496 -34.52 -11.67 -10.11
CA SER A 496 -35.44 -11.43 -11.25
C SER A 496 -36.47 -12.54 -11.45
N LYS A 497 -36.19 -13.76 -10.97
CA LYS A 497 -37.13 -14.90 -11.02
C LYS A 497 -38.22 -14.81 -9.95
N ASN A 498 -38.05 -13.96 -8.93
CA ASN A 498 -39.00 -13.82 -7.84
C ASN A 498 -39.61 -12.41 -7.83
N ARG A 499 -40.88 -12.30 -8.25
CA ARG A 499 -41.59 -11.01 -8.35
C ARG A 499 -41.79 -10.32 -7.00
N ASN A 500 -41.60 -11.03 -5.89
CA ASN A 500 -41.69 -10.48 -4.55
C ASN A 500 -40.39 -9.81 -4.08
N ILE A 501 -39.33 -9.80 -4.90
CA ILE A 501 -38.03 -9.27 -4.49
C ILE A 501 -37.62 -8.11 -5.40
N THR A 502 -37.31 -6.96 -4.81
CA THR A 502 -36.80 -5.79 -5.53
C THR A 502 -35.32 -5.60 -5.22
N PHE A 503 -34.46 -5.59 -6.25
CA PHE A 503 -33.01 -5.38 -6.09
C PHE A 503 -32.64 -3.90 -6.14
N MET A 504 -31.88 -3.42 -5.14
CA MET A 504 -31.36 -2.06 -5.05
C MET A 504 -29.83 -2.09 -4.91
N GLY A 505 -29.14 -1.78 -6.00
CA GLY A 505 -27.68 -1.84 -6.07
C GLY A 505 -27.00 -0.47 -5.97
N THR A 506 -25.80 -0.42 -5.40
CA THR A 506 -24.87 0.73 -5.55
C THR A 506 -23.44 0.25 -5.73
N THR A 507 -22.61 1.04 -6.39
CA THR A 507 -21.18 0.72 -6.55
C THR A 507 -20.32 1.49 -5.55
N VAL A 508 -19.18 0.90 -5.16
CA VAL A 508 -18.13 1.54 -4.35
C VAL A 508 -16.78 1.33 -5.03
N THR A 509 -15.84 2.26 -4.92
CA THR A 509 -14.50 2.10 -5.52
C THR A 509 -13.36 2.04 -4.50
N GLY A 510 -13.70 2.21 -3.22
CA GLY A 510 -12.75 2.11 -2.11
C GLY A 510 -13.47 1.87 -0.79
N SER A 511 -12.72 1.40 0.21
CA SER A 511 -13.25 1.04 1.54
C SER A 511 -13.86 2.23 2.28
N SER A 512 -13.37 3.44 2.02
CA SER A 512 -13.86 4.70 2.62
C SER A 512 -15.28 5.09 2.18
N GLU A 513 -15.72 4.64 1.00
CA GLU A 513 -17.05 4.96 0.45
C GLU A 513 -18.16 4.03 0.98
N VAL A 514 -17.78 2.87 1.54
CA VAL A 514 -18.70 1.79 1.93
C VAL A 514 -19.74 2.25 2.95
N TYR A 515 -19.37 3.08 3.92
CA TYR A 515 -20.32 3.61 4.90
C TYR A 515 -21.42 4.46 4.24
N GLN A 516 -21.03 5.39 3.36
CA GLN A 516 -21.99 6.28 2.69
C GLN A 516 -22.89 5.52 1.72
N ALA A 517 -22.35 4.53 1.01
CA ALA A 517 -23.11 3.62 0.16
C ALA A 517 -24.16 2.83 0.95
N ALA A 518 -23.79 2.31 2.12
CA ALA A 518 -24.70 1.61 3.02
C ALA A 518 -25.81 2.54 3.55
N VAL A 519 -25.46 3.75 3.99
CA VAL A 519 -26.44 4.76 4.44
C VAL A 519 -27.39 5.16 3.31
N SER A 520 -26.89 5.31 2.08
CA SER A 520 -27.71 5.63 0.91
C SER A 520 -28.72 4.53 0.60
N LEU A 521 -28.29 3.27 0.60
CA LEU A 521 -29.19 2.13 0.40
C LEU A 521 -30.24 2.03 1.52
N ALA A 522 -29.83 2.19 2.78
CA ALA A 522 -30.75 2.22 3.91
C ALA A 522 -31.77 3.37 3.79
N GLY A 523 -31.34 4.55 3.35
CA GLY A 523 -32.21 5.71 3.12
C GLY A 523 -33.23 5.51 1.98
N LYS A 524 -32.93 4.64 1.02
CA LYS A 524 -33.87 4.22 -0.04
C LYS A 524 -34.92 3.21 0.43
N GLY A 525 -34.89 2.81 1.71
CA GLY A 525 -35.90 1.96 2.32
C GLY A 525 -35.77 0.48 1.94
N ILE A 526 -34.55 -0.05 1.85
CA ILE A 526 -34.35 -1.51 1.73
C ILE A 526 -34.81 -2.23 3.00
N ASP A 527 -35.23 -3.48 2.86
CA ASP A 527 -35.70 -4.32 3.97
C ASP A 527 -34.58 -5.27 4.46
N VAL A 528 -33.59 -5.58 3.63
CA VAL A 528 -32.45 -6.45 3.98
C VAL A 528 -31.22 -6.11 3.15
N PHE A 529 -30.03 -6.16 3.75
CA PHE A 529 -28.77 -6.16 2.99
C PHE A 529 -28.40 -7.59 2.58
N VAL A 530 -28.09 -7.79 1.30
CA VAL A 530 -27.48 -9.04 0.82
C VAL A 530 -26.16 -8.67 0.15
N LEU A 531 -25.05 -9.01 0.80
CA LEU A 531 -23.72 -8.64 0.35
C LEU A 531 -23.00 -9.84 -0.30
N PRO A 532 -22.85 -9.84 -1.63
CA PRO A 532 -22.03 -10.83 -2.31
C PRO A 532 -20.53 -10.68 -1.98
N PRO A 533 -19.70 -11.70 -2.27
CA PRO A 533 -18.26 -11.63 -2.04
C PRO A 533 -17.58 -10.49 -2.79
N ASP A 534 -17.11 -9.50 -2.05
CA ASP A 534 -16.39 -8.34 -2.56
C ASP A 534 -15.27 -7.96 -1.57
N ASN A 535 -14.05 -7.81 -2.07
CA ASN A 535 -12.90 -7.59 -1.19
C ASN A 535 -12.90 -6.18 -0.57
N ILE A 536 -13.41 -5.16 -1.27
CA ILE A 536 -13.50 -3.79 -0.75
C ILE A 536 -14.61 -3.70 0.29
N VAL A 537 -15.81 -4.17 -0.04
CA VAL A 537 -16.96 -4.12 0.87
C VAL A 537 -16.68 -4.92 2.13
N PHE A 538 -16.03 -6.09 2.02
CA PHE A 538 -15.69 -6.89 3.20
C PHE A 538 -14.55 -6.28 4.01
N SER A 539 -13.59 -5.58 3.39
CA SER A 539 -12.56 -4.84 4.13
C SER A 539 -13.16 -3.75 5.03
N ALA A 540 -14.33 -3.21 4.68
CA ALA A 540 -15.06 -2.21 5.45
C ALA A 540 -16.42 -2.70 5.95
N PHE A 541 -16.59 -4.00 6.20
CA PHE A 541 -17.88 -4.60 6.58
C PHE A 541 -18.52 -3.94 7.81
N GLU A 542 -17.72 -3.57 8.81
CA GLU A 542 -18.18 -2.87 10.01
C GLU A 542 -18.93 -1.57 9.68
N SER A 543 -18.55 -0.90 8.59
CA SER A 543 -19.26 0.28 8.11
C SER A 543 -20.67 -0.05 7.62
N VAL A 544 -20.85 -1.23 7.00
CA VAL A 544 -22.18 -1.70 6.57
C VAL A 544 -23.03 -2.08 7.77
N VAL A 545 -22.45 -2.81 8.73
CA VAL A 545 -23.11 -3.17 10.01
C VAL A 545 -23.59 -1.91 10.73
N LYS A 546 -22.71 -0.92 10.88
CA LYS A 546 -23.01 0.36 11.51
C LYS A 546 -24.17 1.12 10.85
N ALA A 547 -24.29 1.05 9.52
CA ALA A 547 -25.36 1.69 8.77
C ALA A 547 -26.68 0.90 8.85
N ALA A 548 -26.60 -0.42 8.83
CA ALA A 548 -27.74 -1.32 8.90
C ALA A 548 -28.40 -1.30 10.29
N GLU A 549 -27.59 -1.34 11.36
CA GLU A 549 -28.07 -1.23 12.74
C GLU A 549 -28.85 0.07 13.00
N ALA A 550 -28.39 1.20 12.44
CA ALA A 550 -29.04 2.50 12.60
C ALA A 550 -30.47 2.55 12.06
N LYS A 551 -30.85 1.57 11.22
CA LYS A 551 -32.19 1.43 10.63
C LYS A 551 -32.84 0.07 10.95
N HIS A 552 -32.25 -0.74 11.83
CA HIS A 552 -32.69 -2.10 12.15
C HIS A 552 -32.83 -3.00 10.91
N ILE A 553 -31.92 -2.86 9.95
CA ILE A 553 -31.92 -3.66 8.71
C ILE A 553 -31.01 -4.89 8.91
N PRO A 554 -31.51 -6.11 8.69
CA PRO A 554 -30.70 -7.33 8.76
C PRO A 554 -29.70 -7.42 7.62
N ILE A 555 -28.56 -8.08 7.86
CA ILE A 555 -27.52 -8.32 6.86
C ILE A 555 -27.35 -9.83 6.61
N PHE A 556 -27.38 -10.21 5.35
CA PHE A 556 -27.01 -11.54 4.87
C PHE A 556 -25.74 -11.46 4.03
N ILE A 557 -24.79 -12.33 4.31
CA ILE A 557 -23.48 -12.33 3.66
C ILE A 557 -23.06 -13.73 3.22
N SER A 558 -21.91 -13.80 2.57
CA SER A 558 -21.31 -15.04 2.09
C SER A 558 -20.11 -15.49 2.91
N ASP A 559 -19.80 -14.78 4.00
CA ASP A 559 -18.70 -15.07 4.91
C ASP A 559 -19.27 -15.46 6.28
N VAL A 560 -19.18 -16.75 6.63
CA VAL A 560 -19.78 -17.29 7.86
C VAL A 560 -19.06 -16.80 9.11
N GLU A 561 -17.77 -16.48 9.02
CA GLU A 561 -16.99 -16.05 10.18
C GLU A 561 -17.39 -14.67 10.69
N ARG A 562 -17.97 -13.86 9.80
CA ARG A 562 -18.47 -12.51 10.09
C ARG A 562 -19.89 -12.50 10.66
N LEU A 563 -20.48 -13.67 10.95
CA LEU A 563 -21.70 -13.73 11.77
C LEU A 563 -21.50 -13.08 13.13
N LYS A 564 -20.31 -13.23 13.72
CA LYS A 564 -19.96 -12.59 14.99
C LYS A 564 -19.86 -11.06 14.89
N ASP A 565 -19.66 -10.53 13.68
CA ASP A 565 -19.45 -9.10 13.41
C ASP A 565 -20.77 -8.36 13.10
N GLY A 566 -21.93 -9.01 13.26
CA GLY A 566 -23.25 -8.37 13.15
C GLY A 566 -24.14 -8.82 11.98
N ALA A 567 -23.70 -9.79 11.16
CA ALA A 567 -24.57 -10.39 10.16
C ALA A 567 -25.65 -11.29 10.81
N LEU A 568 -26.88 -11.24 10.28
CA LEU A 568 -27.99 -12.11 10.70
C LEU A 568 -27.82 -13.53 10.15
N GLY A 569 -27.43 -13.65 8.88
CA GLY A 569 -27.27 -14.93 8.21
C GLY A 569 -26.08 -14.92 7.27
N ALA A 570 -25.44 -16.08 7.11
CA ALA A 570 -24.34 -16.24 6.21
C ALA A 570 -24.38 -17.60 5.52
N CYS A 571 -24.06 -17.62 4.22
CA CYS A 571 -23.94 -18.86 3.46
C CYS A 571 -22.66 -18.80 2.63
N GLY A 572 -21.65 -19.55 3.04
CA GLY A 572 -20.30 -19.43 2.50
C GLY A 572 -19.52 -20.73 2.57
N TYR A 573 -18.50 -20.86 1.73
CA TYR A 573 -17.59 -22.01 1.80
C TYR A 573 -16.55 -21.81 2.89
N ASP A 574 -16.02 -22.94 3.38
CA ASP A 574 -14.88 -22.96 4.31
C ASP A 574 -13.58 -22.58 3.56
N TYR A 575 -13.10 -21.36 3.77
CA TYR A 575 -11.91 -20.84 3.09
C TYR A 575 -10.59 -21.42 3.62
N ALA A 576 -10.58 -22.01 4.83
CA ALA A 576 -9.43 -22.79 5.29
C ALA A 576 -9.24 -24.03 4.39
N SER A 577 -10.35 -24.65 3.98
CA SER A 577 -10.33 -25.78 3.05
C SER A 577 -9.77 -25.42 1.67
N SER A 578 -9.96 -24.17 1.21
CA SER A 578 -9.39 -23.63 -0.04
C SER A 578 -7.86 -23.60 0.03
N GLY A 579 -7.31 -23.04 1.11
CA GLY A 579 -5.86 -22.97 1.34
C GLY A 579 -5.21 -24.35 1.44
N ILE A 580 -5.84 -25.28 2.17
CA ILE A 580 -5.37 -26.66 2.32
C ILE A 580 -5.37 -27.41 0.97
N GLN A 581 -6.43 -27.26 0.17
CA GLN A 581 -6.51 -27.90 -1.15
C GLN A 581 -5.44 -27.33 -2.10
N ALA A 582 -5.26 -26.01 -2.11
CA ALA A 582 -4.21 -25.38 -2.90
C ALA A 582 -2.80 -25.87 -2.50
N ALA A 583 -2.53 -26.03 -1.21
CA ALA A 583 -1.24 -26.56 -0.73
C ALA A 583 -0.98 -28.00 -1.22
N ARG A 584 -2.01 -28.85 -1.24
CA ARG A 584 -1.91 -30.23 -1.76
C ARG A 584 -1.70 -30.28 -3.27
N ILE A 585 -2.34 -29.37 -4.01
CA ILE A 585 -2.09 -29.21 -5.45
C ILE A 585 -0.65 -28.75 -5.69
N VAL A 586 -0.16 -27.77 -4.91
CA VAL A 586 1.24 -27.34 -4.98
C VAL A 586 2.20 -28.50 -4.69
N ASP A 587 1.95 -29.33 -3.68
CA ASP A 587 2.78 -30.51 -3.40
C ASP A 587 2.79 -31.53 -4.55
N ARG A 588 1.65 -31.78 -5.21
CA ARG A 588 1.59 -32.61 -6.43
C ARG A 588 2.45 -32.04 -7.56
N VAL A 589 2.38 -30.73 -7.76
CA VAL A 589 3.20 -30.03 -8.76
C VAL A 589 4.69 -30.11 -8.42
N ILE A 590 5.06 -29.95 -7.15
CA ILE A 590 6.45 -30.10 -6.69
C ILE A 590 6.95 -31.53 -6.91
N LYS A 591 6.09 -32.54 -6.74
CA LYS A 591 6.39 -33.96 -6.99
C LYS A 591 6.46 -34.32 -8.48
N GLY A 592 6.27 -33.36 -9.38
CA GLY A 592 6.47 -33.52 -10.82
C GLY A 592 5.20 -33.73 -11.64
N GLU A 593 4.02 -33.68 -11.02
CA GLU A 593 2.76 -33.70 -11.75
C GLU A 593 2.56 -32.36 -12.50
N LYS A 594 2.27 -32.43 -13.81
CA LYS A 594 2.09 -31.21 -14.61
C LYS A 594 0.76 -30.55 -14.26
N PRO A 595 0.69 -29.21 -14.09
CA PRO A 595 -0.56 -28.50 -13.83
C PRO A 595 -1.67 -28.85 -14.82
N ALA A 596 -1.35 -29.04 -16.11
CA ALA A 596 -2.27 -29.46 -17.16
C ALA A 596 -3.03 -30.78 -16.88
N ASN A 597 -2.47 -31.65 -16.03
CA ASN A 597 -3.09 -32.92 -15.67
C ASN A 597 -3.87 -32.85 -14.35
N ILE A 598 -3.85 -31.69 -13.68
CA ILE A 598 -4.51 -31.47 -12.39
C ILE A 598 -5.78 -30.66 -12.65
N PRO A 599 -6.97 -31.28 -12.61
CA PRO A 599 -8.22 -30.55 -12.82
C PRO A 599 -8.43 -29.47 -11.75
N PHE A 600 -9.16 -28.43 -12.08
CA PHE A 600 -9.59 -27.43 -11.09
C PHE A 600 -10.46 -28.10 -10.01
N GLU A 601 -10.13 -27.86 -8.73
CA GLU A 601 -10.90 -28.39 -7.61
C GLU A 601 -11.96 -27.38 -7.14
N ARG A 602 -13.15 -27.89 -6.78
CA ARG A 602 -14.22 -27.09 -6.16
C ARG A 602 -14.13 -27.12 -4.65
N TYR A 603 -14.56 -26.05 -3.98
CA TYR A 603 -14.70 -26.06 -2.52
C TYR A 603 -15.59 -27.22 -2.04
N LYS A 604 -15.14 -27.92 -1.00
CA LYS A 604 -15.73 -29.18 -0.54
C LYS A 604 -16.77 -29.01 0.55
N LYS A 605 -16.76 -27.87 1.26
CA LYS A 605 -17.58 -27.66 2.46
C LYS A 605 -18.29 -26.33 2.42
N LEU A 606 -19.61 -26.40 2.24
CA LEU A 606 -20.53 -25.27 2.39
C LEU A 606 -20.98 -25.18 3.85
N THR A 607 -20.98 -23.98 4.40
CA THR A 607 -21.45 -23.71 5.76
C THR A 607 -22.58 -22.68 5.69
N ILE A 608 -23.71 -23.01 6.32
CA ILE A 608 -24.83 -22.09 6.51
C ILE A 608 -24.86 -21.71 7.98
N GLY A 609 -24.82 -20.43 8.28
CA GLY A 609 -24.88 -19.96 9.65
C GLY A 609 -25.91 -18.86 9.87
N ILE A 610 -26.43 -18.83 11.09
CA ILE A 610 -27.45 -17.91 11.54
C ILE A 610 -27.03 -17.36 12.90
N ASN A 611 -27.15 -16.05 13.08
CA ASN A 611 -26.88 -15.38 14.34
C ASN A 611 -28.20 -15.19 15.11
N ARG A 612 -28.39 -15.99 16.16
CA ARG A 612 -29.61 -15.96 16.98
C ARG A 612 -29.71 -14.71 17.84
N LYS A 613 -28.57 -14.16 18.28
CA LYS A 613 -28.51 -12.90 19.01
C LYS A 613 -29.04 -11.76 18.13
N VAL A 614 -28.49 -11.61 16.92
CA VAL A 614 -28.92 -10.58 15.96
C VAL A 614 -30.39 -10.74 15.58
N ALA A 615 -30.87 -11.97 15.39
CA ALA A 615 -32.29 -12.22 15.11
C ALA A 615 -33.20 -11.73 16.25
N LYS A 616 -32.81 -11.99 17.49
CA LYS A 616 -33.54 -11.53 18.68
C LYS A 616 -33.51 -10.01 18.80
N ASP A 617 -32.35 -9.39 18.57
CA ASP A 617 -32.16 -7.93 18.65
C ASP A 617 -32.96 -7.18 17.58
N LEU A 618 -33.14 -7.80 16.41
CA LEU A 618 -33.96 -7.27 15.32
C LEU A 618 -35.45 -7.68 15.41
N GLY A 619 -35.84 -8.46 16.42
CA GLY A 619 -37.23 -8.94 16.58
C GLY A 619 -37.67 -9.94 15.50
N ILE A 620 -36.73 -10.59 14.82
CA ILE A 620 -36.97 -11.52 13.72
C ILE A 620 -37.15 -12.94 14.27
N LYS A 621 -38.31 -13.54 14.03
CA LYS A 621 -38.56 -14.96 14.34
C LYS A 621 -38.01 -15.83 13.21
N ILE A 622 -36.98 -16.62 13.50
CA ILE A 622 -36.40 -17.56 12.53
C ILE A 622 -37.28 -18.82 12.45
N PRO A 623 -37.80 -19.19 11.27
CA PRO A 623 -38.59 -20.40 11.11
C PRO A 623 -37.80 -21.67 11.42
N ARG A 624 -38.47 -22.71 11.94
CA ARG A 624 -37.84 -24.01 12.27
C ARG A 624 -37.16 -24.66 11.07
N GLU A 625 -37.71 -24.48 9.87
CA GLU A 625 -37.14 -24.99 8.62
C GLU A 625 -35.78 -24.37 8.28
N VAL A 626 -35.60 -23.08 8.57
CA VAL A 626 -34.32 -22.37 8.39
C VAL A 626 -33.28 -22.85 9.42
N LEU A 627 -33.70 -23.04 10.67
CA LEU A 627 -32.82 -23.57 11.73
C LEU A 627 -32.38 -25.01 11.44
N ALA A 628 -33.24 -25.84 10.86
CA ALA A 628 -32.90 -27.22 10.49
C ALA A 628 -31.81 -27.31 9.40
N ARG A 629 -31.68 -26.28 8.55
CA ARG A 629 -30.66 -26.19 7.50
C ARG A 629 -29.37 -25.51 7.96
N THR A 630 -29.37 -24.94 9.17
CA THR A 630 -28.23 -24.19 9.71
C THR A 630 -27.15 -25.14 10.22
N THR A 631 -25.93 -25.00 9.74
CA THR A 631 -24.76 -25.79 10.14
C THR A 631 -24.05 -25.20 11.36
N VAL A 632 -24.09 -23.88 11.53
CA VAL A 632 -23.46 -23.16 12.66
C VAL A 632 -24.42 -22.12 13.21
N THR A 633 -24.73 -22.18 14.51
CA THR A 633 -25.44 -21.10 15.21
C THR A 633 -24.45 -20.25 16.00
N ALA A 634 -24.50 -18.94 15.80
CA ALA A 634 -23.77 -18.00 16.64
C ALA A 634 -24.72 -17.47 17.73
N GLY A 635 -24.24 -17.42 18.98
CA GLY A 635 -24.98 -16.84 20.11
C GLY A 635 -25.79 -17.81 20.98
N ASP A 636 -25.52 -19.13 20.94
CA ASP A 636 -25.99 -20.06 21.97
C ASP A 636 -24.85 -20.30 22.99
N ASP A 637 -25.13 -20.03 24.26
CA ASP A 637 -24.22 -20.22 25.40
C ASP A 637 -23.61 -21.63 25.42
N GLN A 638 -22.30 -21.75 25.20
CA GLN A 638 -21.54 -22.90 25.69
C GLN A 638 -21.06 -22.58 27.11
N GLY A 639 -21.76 -23.19 28.07
CA GLY A 639 -21.66 -22.89 29.49
C GLY A 639 -20.33 -23.30 30.15
N GLY A 640 -19.83 -22.39 30.99
CA GLY A 640 -19.22 -22.74 32.28
C GLY A 640 -20.31 -22.79 33.37
N PRO A 641 -20.05 -23.43 34.53
CA PRO A 641 -21.07 -23.75 35.52
C PRO A 641 -21.67 -22.49 36.19
N PRO A 642 -22.91 -22.58 36.71
CA PRO A 642 -23.72 -21.40 37.03
C PRO A 642 -23.21 -20.73 38.30
N VAL A 643 -22.86 -19.45 38.20
CA VAL A 643 -22.68 -18.60 39.39
C VAL A 643 -24.01 -17.90 39.67
N SER A 644 -24.43 -18.04 40.93
CA SER A 644 -25.71 -17.67 41.52
C SER A 644 -26.25 -16.29 41.14
N ALA A 645 -27.58 -16.24 41.08
CA ALA A 645 -28.42 -15.06 40.95
C ALA A 645 -27.93 -13.86 41.80
N ALA A 646 -27.49 -12.81 41.13
CA ALA A 646 -27.45 -11.46 41.68
C ALA A 646 -28.07 -10.49 40.67
N LYS A 647 -29.14 -9.81 41.14
CA LYS A 647 -29.93 -8.74 40.51
C LYS A 647 -29.42 -8.20 39.18
N ARG A 648 -30.18 -8.44 38.10
CA ARG A 648 -30.09 -7.70 36.83
C ARG A 648 -30.53 -6.25 37.05
N VAL A 649 -29.65 -5.30 36.75
CA VAL A 649 -29.96 -3.87 36.67
C VAL A 649 -29.87 -3.46 35.20
N ASP A 650 -30.94 -2.81 34.73
CA ASP A 650 -31.16 -2.17 33.42
C ASP A 650 -31.28 -3.03 32.14
N SER A 651 -32.34 -2.73 31.38
CA SER A 651 -32.83 -3.49 30.23
C SER A 651 -32.43 -2.93 28.85
N ARG A 652 -31.51 -1.96 28.77
CA ARG A 652 -30.95 -1.47 27.49
C ARG A 652 -29.49 -1.91 27.33
N PRO A 653 -29.06 -2.40 26.15
CA PRO A 653 -27.66 -2.73 25.92
C PRO A 653 -26.81 -1.47 26.03
N ARG A 654 -25.85 -1.48 26.96
CA ARG A 654 -24.90 -0.38 27.17
C ARG A 654 -23.77 -0.51 26.15
N ARG A 655 -23.28 0.60 25.61
CA ARG A 655 -22.23 0.59 24.58
C ARG A 655 -20.91 1.08 25.12
N LEU A 656 -19.85 0.29 24.91
CA LEU A 656 -18.48 0.61 25.26
C LEU A 656 -17.65 0.75 23.98
N ALA A 657 -17.02 1.90 23.77
CA ALA A 657 -16.08 2.07 22.66
C ALA A 657 -14.66 1.76 23.15
N LEU A 658 -13.96 0.81 22.53
CA LEU A 658 -12.54 0.57 22.73
C LEU A 658 -11.77 1.17 21.55
N PHE A 659 -11.11 2.29 21.79
CA PHE A 659 -10.46 3.09 20.75
C PHE A 659 -8.94 2.91 20.73
N LEU A 660 -8.43 2.46 19.58
CA LEU A 660 -7.01 2.33 19.26
C LEU A 660 -6.60 3.39 18.23
N PHE A 661 -5.41 3.97 18.41
CA PHE A 661 -4.93 4.97 17.45
C PHE A 661 -4.36 4.35 16.16
N SER A 662 -3.69 3.19 16.27
CA SER A 662 -3.06 2.50 15.13
C SER A 662 -3.11 0.98 15.30
N ASP A 663 -2.85 0.23 14.21
CA ASP A 663 -2.77 -1.25 14.20
C ASP A 663 -1.42 -1.80 14.72
N SER A 664 -0.88 -1.20 15.80
CA SER A 664 0.35 -1.71 16.38
C SER A 664 0.09 -2.96 17.24
N TYR A 665 1.07 -3.88 17.25
CA TYR A 665 0.96 -5.12 18.02
C TYR A 665 0.79 -4.88 19.53
N VAL A 666 1.44 -3.85 20.06
CA VAL A 666 1.31 -3.44 21.46
C VAL A 666 -0.15 -3.07 21.78
N LEU A 667 -0.77 -2.23 20.95
CA LEU A 667 -2.15 -1.80 21.18
C LEU A 667 -3.14 -2.95 21.01
N LYS A 668 -2.82 -3.92 20.14
CA LYS A 668 -3.58 -5.17 20.05
C LYS A 668 -3.50 -6.00 21.32
N LEU A 669 -2.31 -6.16 21.92
CA LEU A 669 -2.16 -6.87 23.20
C LEU A 669 -2.98 -6.22 24.32
N VAL A 670 -3.00 -4.88 24.37
CA VAL A 670 -3.83 -4.13 25.34
C VAL A 670 -5.30 -4.37 25.07
N ALA A 671 -5.75 -4.30 23.81
CA ALA A 671 -7.13 -4.53 23.44
C ALA A 671 -7.59 -5.95 23.76
N ASP A 672 -6.78 -6.96 23.42
CA ASP A 672 -7.03 -8.36 23.72
C ASP A 672 -7.09 -8.61 25.24
N GLY A 673 -6.20 -7.96 26.02
CA GLY A 673 -6.21 -8.01 27.48
C GLY A 673 -7.48 -7.39 28.08
N VAL A 674 -7.91 -6.23 27.56
CA VAL A 674 -9.14 -5.55 28.00
C VAL A 674 -10.37 -6.42 27.70
N ILE A 675 -10.52 -6.86 26.44
CA ILE A 675 -11.66 -7.68 26.00
C ILE A 675 -11.66 -9.02 26.73
N GLY A 676 -10.49 -9.64 26.87
CA GLY A 676 -10.31 -10.91 27.56
C GLY A 676 -10.75 -10.85 29.01
N GLU A 677 -10.32 -9.83 29.76
CA GLU A 677 -10.70 -9.67 31.16
C GLU A 677 -12.19 -9.35 31.33
N LEU A 678 -12.76 -8.43 30.56
CA LEU A 678 -14.17 -8.07 30.63
C LEU A 678 -15.10 -9.26 30.33
N LYS A 679 -14.68 -10.17 29.44
CA LYS A 679 -15.35 -11.45 29.19
C LYS A 679 -15.16 -12.41 30.36
N ARG A 680 -13.92 -12.59 30.83
CA ARG A 680 -13.56 -13.54 31.90
C ARG A 680 -14.25 -13.22 33.23
N SER A 681 -14.40 -11.94 33.56
CA SER A 681 -15.10 -11.49 34.78
C SER A 681 -16.63 -11.60 34.67
N GLY A 682 -17.16 -11.84 33.47
CA GLY A 682 -18.59 -11.84 33.18
C GLY A 682 -19.21 -10.44 33.22
N THR A 683 -18.41 -9.38 33.21
CA THR A 683 -18.88 -7.99 33.31
C THR A 683 -19.73 -7.61 32.09
N LEU A 684 -19.34 -8.05 30.89
CA LEU A 684 -20.10 -7.78 29.67
C LEU A 684 -21.52 -8.36 29.75
N ASP A 685 -21.65 -9.61 30.21
CA ASP A 685 -22.95 -10.27 30.33
C ASP A 685 -23.76 -9.74 31.52
N ARG A 686 -23.09 -9.45 32.65
CA ARG A 686 -23.73 -8.94 33.88
C ARG A 686 -24.37 -7.58 33.66
N TYR A 687 -23.71 -6.68 32.91
CA TYR A 687 -24.16 -5.31 32.68
C TYR A 687 -24.73 -5.10 31.26
N ASN A 688 -24.88 -6.16 30.48
CA ASN A 688 -25.38 -6.13 29.10
C ASN A 688 -24.63 -5.10 28.23
N ILE A 689 -23.30 -5.22 28.17
CA ILE A 689 -22.41 -4.28 27.47
C ILE A 689 -21.96 -4.87 26.13
N ASP A 690 -22.10 -4.08 25.07
CA ASP A 690 -21.50 -4.36 23.76
C ASP A 690 -20.22 -3.53 23.56
N VAL A 691 -19.17 -4.17 23.02
CA VAL A 691 -17.84 -3.56 22.88
C VAL A 691 -17.56 -3.29 21.41
N ASP A 692 -17.48 -2.00 21.05
CA ASP A 692 -17.10 -1.53 19.73
C ASP A 692 -15.60 -1.24 19.69
N LEU A 693 -14.83 -2.07 18.99
CA LEU A 693 -13.45 -1.74 18.66
C LEU A 693 -13.43 -0.65 17.57
N LYS A 694 -12.66 0.42 17.76
CA LYS A 694 -12.47 1.51 16.78
C LYS A 694 -10.98 1.71 16.56
N ASN A 695 -10.54 1.81 15.30
CA ASN A 695 -9.15 2.10 14.96
C ASN A 695 -9.04 3.33 14.06
N ALA A 696 -8.14 4.26 14.38
CA ALA A 696 -7.88 5.45 13.57
C ALA A 696 -6.84 5.22 12.44
N GLN A 697 -6.24 4.04 12.35
CA GLN A 697 -5.25 3.69 11.32
C GLN A 697 -4.09 4.69 11.22
N ASN A 698 -3.63 5.20 12.37
CA ASN A 698 -2.58 6.20 12.48
C ASN A 698 -2.94 7.58 11.85
N ASP A 699 -4.23 7.86 11.63
CA ASP A 699 -4.73 9.12 11.08
C ASP A 699 -5.47 9.96 12.14
N HIS A 700 -4.97 11.17 12.39
CA HIS A 700 -5.54 12.06 13.40
C HIS A 700 -6.94 12.58 13.04
N ALA A 701 -7.25 12.78 11.76
CA ALA A 701 -8.58 13.23 11.34
C ALA A 701 -9.63 12.13 11.59
N THR A 702 -9.28 10.89 11.30
CA THR A 702 -10.09 9.70 11.59
C THR A 702 -10.26 9.51 13.08
N ALA A 703 -9.20 9.69 13.88
CA ALA A 703 -9.28 9.68 15.35
C ALA A 703 -10.31 10.70 15.87
N GLN A 704 -10.29 11.93 15.35
CA GLN A 704 -11.26 12.97 15.73
C GLN A 704 -12.69 12.57 15.34
N ALA A 705 -12.88 12.03 14.13
CA ALA A 705 -14.18 11.57 13.66
C ALA A 705 -14.73 10.41 14.50
N ILE A 706 -13.87 9.49 14.95
CA ILE A 706 -14.24 8.39 15.86
C ILE A 706 -14.76 8.95 17.18
N ILE A 707 -14.04 9.88 17.81
CA ILE A 707 -14.46 10.46 19.10
C ILE A 707 -15.76 11.25 18.95
N GLN A 708 -15.91 12.03 17.87
CA GLN A 708 -17.15 12.72 17.57
C GLN A 708 -18.32 11.75 17.40
N ASP A 709 -18.11 10.61 16.74
CA ASP A 709 -19.13 9.58 16.58
C ASP A 709 -19.49 8.91 17.91
N VAL A 710 -18.50 8.60 18.76
CA VAL A 710 -18.71 8.04 20.11
C VAL A 710 -19.55 8.98 20.97
N VAL A 711 -19.24 10.28 20.96
CA VAL A 711 -20.00 11.30 21.69
C VAL A 711 -21.40 11.47 21.10
N ARG A 712 -21.52 11.61 19.78
CA ARG A 712 -22.80 11.79 19.07
C ARG A 712 -23.75 10.61 19.28
N ARG A 713 -23.22 9.38 19.27
CA ARG A 713 -23.99 8.15 19.47
C ARG A 713 -24.25 7.83 20.94
N LYS A 714 -23.79 8.67 21.87
CA LYS A 714 -24.01 8.54 23.32
C LYS A 714 -23.59 7.18 23.86
N TYR A 715 -22.34 6.77 23.59
CA TYR A 715 -21.79 5.57 24.22
C TYR A 715 -21.77 5.75 25.74
N ASP A 716 -21.97 4.66 26.46
CA ASP A 716 -22.03 4.66 27.92
C ASP A 716 -20.61 4.65 28.53
N TYR A 717 -19.63 4.07 27.84
CA TYR A 717 -18.23 4.03 28.26
C TYR A 717 -17.28 4.21 27.07
N LEU A 718 -16.12 4.83 27.33
CA LEU A 718 -15.02 4.95 26.38
C LEU A 718 -13.74 4.41 27.01
N ILE A 719 -13.10 3.42 26.37
CA ILE A 719 -11.75 2.97 26.69
C ILE A 719 -10.81 3.44 25.58
N THR A 720 -9.72 4.13 25.92
CA THR A 720 -8.68 4.48 24.93
C THR A 720 -7.38 3.78 25.23
N ALA A 721 -6.77 3.15 24.23
CA ALA A 721 -5.43 2.59 24.33
C ALA A 721 -4.44 3.43 23.51
N SER A 722 -3.40 3.94 24.18
CA SER A 722 -2.37 4.90 23.71
C SER A 722 -2.59 6.35 24.15
N THR A 723 -1.47 7.07 24.29
CA THR A 723 -1.42 8.51 24.56
C THR A 723 -2.08 9.34 23.46
N LEU A 724 -1.90 8.97 22.18
CA LEU A 724 -2.52 9.68 21.04
C LEU A 724 -4.04 9.52 21.03
N ALA A 725 -4.55 8.30 21.31
CA ALA A 725 -5.98 8.07 21.46
C ALA A 725 -6.58 8.89 22.63
N LEU A 726 -5.87 8.93 23.76
CA LEU A 726 -6.27 9.72 24.93
C LEU A 726 -6.32 11.23 24.62
N GLN A 727 -5.30 11.78 23.97
CA GLN A 727 -5.24 13.20 23.62
C GLN A 727 -6.43 13.62 22.74
N VAL A 728 -6.76 12.83 21.72
CA VAL A 728 -7.89 13.11 20.85
C VAL A 728 -9.21 12.98 21.61
N ALA A 729 -9.34 11.94 22.43
CA ALA A 729 -10.53 11.68 23.23
C ALA A 729 -10.81 12.78 24.26
N VAL A 730 -9.79 13.28 24.96
CA VAL A 730 -9.97 14.33 26.00
C VAL A 730 -10.45 15.65 25.39
N ASN A 731 -10.05 15.95 24.16
CA ASN A 731 -10.52 17.14 23.46
C ASN A 731 -11.99 17.02 23.01
N GLY A 732 -12.40 15.84 22.54
CA GLY A 732 -13.74 15.62 22.00
C GLY A 732 -14.79 15.12 23.00
N ASN A 733 -14.39 14.44 24.07
CA ASN A 733 -15.29 13.81 25.06
C ASN A 733 -15.19 14.52 26.43
N LYS A 734 -16.29 15.14 26.85
CA LYS A 734 -16.41 15.81 28.16
C LYS A 734 -17.45 15.16 29.09
N GLN A 735 -18.14 14.12 28.63
CA GLN A 735 -19.35 13.61 29.30
C GLN A 735 -19.31 12.10 29.53
N ILE A 736 -18.80 11.33 28.57
CA ILE A 736 -18.79 9.87 28.66
C ILE A 736 -17.69 9.45 29.65
N PRO A 737 -17.98 8.56 30.61
CA PRO A 737 -16.99 7.92 31.45
C PRO A 737 -15.86 7.30 30.61
N HIS A 738 -14.65 7.78 30.83
CA HIS A 738 -13.48 7.50 30.00
C HIS A 738 -12.41 6.81 30.83
N ILE A 739 -12.00 5.62 30.41
CA ILE A 739 -10.91 4.85 31.00
C ILE A 739 -9.76 4.80 29.99
N PHE A 740 -8.55 5.18 30.37
CA PHE A 740 -7.39 5.04 29.48
C PHE A 740 -6.48 3.88 29.92
N GLY A 741 -5.76 3.30 28.96
CA GLY A 741 -4.73 2.31 29.19
C GLY A 741 -3.55 2.50 28.24
N ALA A 742 -2.38 1.97 28.62
CA ALA A 742 -1.13 2.09 27.85
C ALA A 742 -0.76 3.55 27.49
N VAL A 743 -0.93 4.45 28.46
CA VAL A 743 -0.56 5.87 28.34
C VAL A 743 0.72 6.10 29.10
N ALA A 744 1.75 6.63 28.45
CA ALA A 744 3.06 6.81 29.08
C ALA A 744 3.02 7.87 30.20
N ASP A 745 2.48 9.05 29.91
CA ASP A 745 2.42 10.16 30.87
C ASP A 745 1.10 10.95 30.69
N PRO A 746 0.04 10.62 31.43
CA PRO A 746 -1.23 11.35 31.36
C PRO A 746 -1.12 12.76 31.97
N TYR A 747 -0.12 13.02 32.82
CA TYR A 747 0.06 14.31 33.48
C TYR A 747 0.61 15.35 32.49
N ARG A 748 1.57 14.95 31.64
CA ARG A 748 2.18 15.80 30.61
C ARG A 748 1.17 16.35 29.61
N ILE A 749 0.15 15.58 29.28
CA ILE A 749 -0.89 15.97 28.31
C ILE A 749 -2.06 16.71 28.95
N GLY A 750 -1.92 17.12 30.23
CA GLY A 750 -2.88 17.97 30.92
C GLY A 750 -4.15 17.27 31.40
N VAL A 751 -4.15 15.94 31.45
CA VAL A 751 -5.32 15.13 31.82
C VAL A 751 -5.43 14.97 33.34
N ALA A 752 -4.32 15.09 34.06
CA ALA A 752 -4.24 15.01 35.52
C ALA A 752 -3.10 15.85 36.07
N ARG A 753 -3.20 16.29 37.32
CA ARG A 753 -2.09 16.91 38.08
C ARG A 753 -1.37 15.90 38.96
N ASN A 754 -2.11 14.93 39.50
CA ASN A 754 -1.60 13.82 40.29
C ASN A 754 -2.62 12.64 40.20
N PRO A 755 -2.30 11.44 40.72
CA PRO A 755 -3.19 10.29 40.62
C PRO A 755 -4.63 10.52 41.08
N ALA A 756 -4.89 11.39 42.06
CA ALA A 756 -6.24 11.66 42.59
C ALA A 756 -6.89 12.95 42.06
N ASP A 757 -6.12 13.84 41.45
CA ASP A 757 -6.58 15.12 40.87
C ASP A 757 -6.49 15.07 39.35
N HIS A 758 -7.59 14.62 38.73
CA HIS A 758 -7.75 14.45 37.30
C HIS A 758 -9.13 14.89 36.82
N ILE A 759 -9.31 14.97 35.49
CA ILE A 759 -10.57 15.42 34.89
C ILE A 759 -11.73 14.50 35.38
N PRO A 760 -12.92 15.06 35.73
CA PRO A 760 -13.97 14.31 36.44
C PRO A 760 -14.54 13.08 35.73
N ASN A 761 -14.60 13.07 34.40
CA ASN A 761 -15.17 11.97 33.63
C ASN A 761 -14.12 10.92 33.23
N LEU A 762 -12.91 10.98 33.78
CA LEU A 762 -11.76 10.23 33.28
C LEU A 762 -11.00 9.54 34.41
N THR A 763 -10.52 8.33 34.18
CA THR A 763 -9.55 7.60 35.03
C THR A 763 -8.73 6.65 34.14
N GLY A 764 -7.77 5.89 34.67
CA GLY A 764 -7.07 4.90 33.87
C GLY A 764 -5.72 4.42 34.42
N VAL A 765 -5.05 3.63 33.58
CA VAL A 765 -3.75 3.02 33.86
C VAL A 765 -2.65 3.77 33.12
N ALA A 766 -1.74 4.37 33.86
CA ALA A 766 -0.52 4.96 33.35
C ALA A 766 0.60 3.90 33.29
N THR A 767 1.29 3.83 32.15
CA THR A 767 2.30 2.80 31.84
C THR A 767 3.56 3.46 31.29
N LEU A 768 4.22 4.24 32.14
CA LEU A 768 5.49 4.87 31.79
C LEU A 768 6.61 3.82 31.70
N GLN A 769 7.26 3.72 30.55
CA GLN A 769 8.22 2.65 30.30
C GLN A 769 9.43 2.68 31.26
N PRO A 770 10.00 1.52 31.63
CA PRO A 770 11.13 1.42 32.56
C PRO A 770 12.48 1.72 31.86
N VAL A 771 12.59 2.94 31.32
CA VAL A 771 13.74 3.44 30.55
C VAL A 771 15.02 3.38 31.38
N GLU A 772 14.95 3.78 32.66
CA GLU A 772 16.10 3.76 33.56
C GLU A 772 16.64 2.36 33.81
N SER A 773 15.75 1.39 34.05
CA SER A 773 16.12 -0.02 34.24
C SER A 773 16.80 -0.57 32.98
N THR A 774 16.34 -0.17 31.81
CA THR A 774 16.88 -0.62 30.52
C THR A 774 18.28 -0.04 30.29
N ILE A 775 18.50 1.24 30.56
CA ILE A 775 19.82 1.87 30.42
C ILE A 775 20.82 1.34 31.47
N LYS A 776 20.37 1.05 32.69
CA LYS A 776 21.21 0.34 33.69
C LYS A 776 21.62 -1.05 33.19
N ALA A 777 20.70 -1.79 32.57
CA ALA A 777 21.00 -3.08 31.95
C ALA A 777 21.98 -2.94 30.77
N MET A 778 21.86 -1.89 29.94
CA MET A 778 22.82 -1.60 28.87
C MET A 778 24.24 -1.43 29.45
N ARG A 779 24.41 -0.67 30.54
CA ARG A 779 25.73 -0.49 31.18
C ARG A 779 26.27 -1.80 31.76
N ALA A 780 25.41 -2.61 32.37
CA ALA A 780 25.80 -3.90 32.95
C ALA A 780 26.25 -4.92 31.88
N ILE A 781 25.61 -4.90 30.70
CA ILE A 781 25.91 -5.84 29.61
C ILE A 781 27.06 -5.32 28.73
N PHE A 782 27.12 -4.01 28.47
CA PHE A 782 28.12 -3.35 27.64
C PHE A 782 28.88 -2.27 28.44
N PRO A 783 29.81 -2.66 29.33
CA PRO A 783 30.48 -1.72 30.22
C PRO A 783 31.37 -0.72 29.48
N GLN A 784 31.86 -1.05 28.29
CA GLN A 784 32.73 -0.19 27.49
C GLN A 784 31.98 0.72 26.50
N ALA A 785 30.66 0.54 26.31
CA ALA A 785 29.90 1.36 25.38
C ALA A 785 29.78 2.81 25.86
N LYS A 786 29.89 3.77 24.95
CA LYS A 786 29.87 5.21 25.25
C LYS A 786 28.67 5.92 24.65
N ARG A 787 28.20 5.51 23.46
CA ARG A 787 27.19 6.21 22.67
C ARG A 787 25.93 5.36 22.49
N ILE A 788 24.79 5.91 22.93
CA ILE A 788 23.46 5.35 22.67
C ILE A 788 22.82 6.15 21.54
N GLY A 789 22.42 5.51 20.46
CA GLY A 789 21.58 6.12 19.42
C GLY A 789 20.09 5.93 19.73
N MET A 790 19.30 6.98 19.60
CA MET A 790 17.85 6.93 19.79
C MET A 790 17.14 7.74 18.71
N VAL A 791 16.17 7.11 18.04
CA VAL A 791 15.23 7.79 17.13
C VAL A 791 13.91 7.96 17.85
N TRP A 792 13.29 9.14 17.73
CA TRP A 792 12.06 9.47 18.43
C TRP A 792 11.26 10.55 17.70
N ASN A 793 9.95 10.63 17.94
CA ASN A 793 9.03 11.56 17.30
C ASN A 793 8.62 12.67 18.27
N PRO A 794 9.03 13.93 18.02
CA PRO A 794 8.70 15.04 18.90
C PRO A 794 7.21 15.42 18.89
N ALA A 795 6.44 14.96 17.91
CA ALA A 795 4.99 15.15 17.89
C ALA A 795 4.25 14.21 18.87
N GLU A 796 4.91 13.18 19.40
CA GLU A 796 4.33 12.20 20.32
C GLU A 796 4.74 12.46 21.77
N ALA A 797 3.80 12.90 22.62
CA ALA A 797 4.09 13.19 24.03
C ALA A 797 4.61 11.97 24.82
N ASN A 798 4.17 10.76 24.44
CA ASN A 798 4.69 9.50 24.98
C ASN A 798 6.17 9.28 24.63
N SER A 799 6.55 9.59 23.39
CA SER A 799 7.93 9.47 22.94
C SER A 799 8.81 10.48 23.66
N GLU A 800 8.36 11.72 23.75
CA GLU A 800 9.09 12.80 24.41
C GLU A 800 9.35 12.48 25.90
N ALA A 801 8.34 12.01 26.63
CA ALA A 801 8.48 11.61 28.04
C ALA A 801 9.51 10.47 28.23
N CYS A 802 9.54 9.50 27.32
CA CYS A 802 10.53 8.43 27.34
C CYS A 802 11.93 8.95 27.02
N THR A 803 12.06 9.85 26.04
CA THR A 803 13.35 10.44 25.64
C THR A 803 13.95 11.30 26.75
N GLU A 804 13.15 12.08 27.48
CA GLU A 804 13.64 12.86 28.63
C GLU A 804 14.21 11.96 29.73
N LYS A 805 13.51 10.86 30.06
CA LYS A 805 14.04 9.85 30.99
C LYS A 805 15.30 9.18 30.44
N ALA A 806 15.34 8.90 29.15
CA ALA A 806 16.52 8.33 28.50
C ALA A 806 17.73 9.27 28.63
N ARG A 807 17.54 10.57 28.44
CA ARG A 807 18.58 11.59 28.57
C ARG A 807 19.13 11.67 29.99
N ALA A 808 18.24 11.67 30.99
CA ALA A 808 18.63 11.67 32.40
C ALA A 808 19.38 10.38 32.80
N ALA A 809 18.83 9.23 32.43
CA ALA A 809 19.43 7.93 32.73
C ALA A 809 20.77 7.70 32.00
N ALA A 810 20.89 8.13 30.74
CA ALA A 810 22.13 8.08 29.99
C ALA A 810 23.23 8.89 30.70
N LYS A 811 22.92 10.13 31.14
CA LYS A 811 23.85 10.97 31.89
C LYS A 811 24.29 10.33 33.20
N GLN A 812 23.35 9.74 33.96
CA GLN A 812 23.66 9.06 35.23
C GLN A 812 24.53 7.80 35.05
N ASN A 813 24.40 7.11 33.91
CA ASN A 813 25.12 5.86 33.62
C ASN A 813 26.32 6.07 32.68
N GLY A 814 26.78 7.30 32.49
CA GLY A 814 27.98 7.63 31.72
C GLY A 814 27.87 7.39 30.21
N PHE A 815 26.66 7.43 29.64
CA PHE A 815 26.43 7.36 28.19
C PHE A 815 26.21 8.75 27.58
N GLN A 816 26.69 8.94 26.36
CA GLN A 816 26.27 10.02 25.48
C GLN A 816 25.07 9.55 24.65
N LEU A 817 23.91 10.19 24.85
CA LEU A 817 22.73 9.95 24.03
C LEU A 817 22.82 10.78 22.75
N ILE A 818 22.77 10.13 21.60
CA ILE A 818 22.74 10.74 20.27
C ILE A 818 21.32 10.58 19.73
N GLU A 819 20.59 11.69 19.69
CA GLU A 819 19.17 11.73 19.34
C GLU A 819 18.97 12.08 17.85
N ARG A 820 17.97 11.47 17.22
CA ARG A 820 17.43 11.90 15.92
C ARG A 820 15.92 11.95 15.99
N THR A 821 15.36 13.05 15.49
CA THR A 821 13.91 13.23 15.41
C THR A 821 13.38 12.77 14.06
N VAL A 822 12.15 12.25 14.06
CA VAL A 822 11.40 11.88 12.86
C VAL A 822 9.94 12.31 13.03
N ASN A 823 9.26 12.62 11.94
CA ASN A 823 7.82 12.92 11.98
C ASN A 823 6.98 11.80 11.35
N THR A 824 7.60 10.94 10.54
CA THR A 824 6.92 9.88 9.79
C THR A 824 7.70 8.56 9.83
N THR A 825 7.01 7.45 9.59
CA THR A 825 7.62 6.11 9.55
C THR A 825 8.67 5.98 8.44
N GLY A 826 8.51 6.71 7.33
CA GLY A 826 9.45 6.71 6.21
C GLY A 826 10.84 7.27 6.54
N GLU A 827 10.92 8.19 7.51
CA GLU A 827 12.18 8.84 7.92
C GLU A 827 13.02 7.99 8.89
N VAL A 828 12.41 6.99 9.56
CA VAL A 828 13.06 6.23 10.64
C VAL A 828 14.33 5.53 10.16
N LYS A 829 14.29 4.92 8.98
CA LYS A 829 15.46 4.21 8.42
C LYS A 829 16.64 5.14 8.19
N ASP A 830 16.38 6.32 7.64
CA ASP A 830 17.42 7.33 7.38
C ASP A 830 17.96 7.95 8.67
N ALA A 831 17.09 8.17 9.65
CA ALA A 831 17.48 8.61 10.98
C ALA A 831 18.40 7.60 11.67
N VAL A 832 18.09 6.30 11.60
CA VAL A 832 18.96 5.22 12.12
C VAL A 832 20.28 5.15 11.34
N ALA A 833 20.25 5.26 10.00
CA ALA A 833 21.47 5.28 9.19
C ALA A 833 22.38 6.46 9.56
N ALA A 834 21.81 7.64 9.83
CA ALA A 834 22.55 8.81 10.29
C ALA A 834 23.12 8.65 11.70
N LEU A 835 22.48 7.87 12.58
CA LEU A 835 23.04 7.50 13.89
C LEU A 835 24.20 6.53 13.73
N LEU A 836 24.06 5.53 12.86
CA LEU A 836 25.13 4.57 12.54
C LEU A 836 26.36 5.27 11.95
N ALA A 837 26.17 6.29 11.12
CA ALA A 837 27.27 7.13 10.61
C ALA A 837 27.99 7.95 11.69
N LYS A 838 27.40 8.08 12.89
CA LYS A 838 28.05 8.67 14.07
C LYS A 838 28.65 7.61 15.01
N ASP A 839 28.80 6.39 14.51
CA ASP A 839 29.34 5.21 15.18
C ASP A 839 28.69 4.92 16.55
N ILE A 840 27.36 4.97 16.66
CA ILE A 840 26.69 4.58 17.91
C ILE A 840 27.09 3.16 18.34
N ASP A 841 27.27 2.94 19.64
CA ASP A 841 27.66 1.63 20.17
C ASP A 841 26.44 0.76 20.46
N ILE A 842 25.32 1.38 20.83
CA ILE A 842 24.05 0.73 21.18
C ILE A 842 22.92 1.54 20.55
N PHE A 843 21.88 0.86 20.05
CA PHE A 843 20.63 1.52 19.65
C PHE A 843 19.53 1.26 20.68
N PHE A 844 18.75 2.29 20.99
CA PHE A 844 17.66 2.23 21.96
C PHE A 844 16.38 2.84 21.40
N SER A 845 15.25 2.13 21.56
CA SER A 845 13.90 2.64 21.28
C SER A 845 12.99 2.50 22.49
N SER A 846 12.18 3.51 22.78
CA SER A 846 11.21 3.46 23.87
C SER A 846 9.98 4.31 23.59
N GLY A 847 8.81 3.71 23.78
CA GLY A 847 7.54 4.42 23.94
C GLY A 847 7.14 5.31 22.76
N ASP A 848 7.62 5.03 21.55
CA ASP A 848 7.36 5.80 20.33
C ASP A 848 6.56 4.95 19.34
N ASN A 849 5.38 5.41 18.92
CA ASN A 849 4.51 4.62 18.04
C ASN A 849 5.04 4.62 16.60
N THR A 850 5.56 5.74 16.11
CA THR A 850 6.12 5.90 14.76
C THR A 850 7.31 4.97 14.50
N VAL A 851 8.24 4.88 15.45
CA VAL A 851 9.44 4.04 15.37
C VAL A 851 9.07 2.57 15.50
N CYS A 852 8.16 2.22 16.42
CA CYS A 852 7.70 0.83 16.62
C CYS A 852 7.18 0.18 15.34
N LEU A 853 6.50 0.94 14.45
CA LEU A 853 5.96 0.41 13.20
C LEU A 853 7.04 -0.05 12.20
N THR A 854 8.30 0.36 12.38
CA THR A 854 9.41 0.07 11.44
C THR A 854 10.51 -0.79 12.06
N ILE A 855 10.30 -1.29 13.27
CA ILE A 855 11.37 -1.79 14.12
C ILE A 855 12.01 -3.08 13.62
N ALA A 856 11.25 -3.93 12.90
CA ALA A 856 11.80 -5.12 12.26
C ALA A 856 12.85 -4.78 11.19
N THR A 857 12.61 -3.72 10.41
CA THR A 857 13.54 -3.20 9.40
C THR A 857 14.76 -2.57 10.05
N VAL A 858 14.55 -1.81 11.14
CA VAL A 858 15.63 -1.19 11.92
C VAL A 858 16.52 -2.25 12.57
N ALA A 859 15.94 -3.28 13.19
CA ALA A 859 16.66 -4.37 13.84
C ALA A 859 17.55 -5.15 12.85
N ALA A 860 17.05 -5.39 11.62
CA ALA A 860 17.84 -6.03 10.57
C ALA A 860 19.08 -5.20 10.19
N LEU A 861 18.91 -3.87 10.02
CA LEU A 861 20.00 -2.95 9.71
C LEU A 861 21.05 -2.88 10.84
N LEU A 862 20.59 -2.83 12.09
CA LEU A 862 21.47 -2.79 13.26
C LEU A 862 22.26 -4.10 13.41
N LYS A 863 21.62 -5.25 13.16
CA LYS A 863 22.26 -6.57 13.17
C LYS A 863 23.38 -6.67 12.13
N GLU A 864 23.18 -6.14 10.92
CA GLU A 864 24.20 -6.11 9.86
C GLU A 864 25.44 -5.33 10.30
N ARG A 865 25.23 -4.21 11.00
CA ARG A 865 26.31 -3.36 11.54
C ARG A 865 26.83 -3.81 12.90
N LYS A 866 26.34 -4.94 13.43
CA LYS A 866 26.67 -5.48 14.76
C LYS A 866 26.43 -4.49 15.90
N VAL A 867 25.41 -3.63 15.78
CA VAL A 867 24.99 -2.71 16.84
C VAL A 867 23.87 -3.37 17.64
N PRO A 868 24.06 -3.63 18.96
CA PRO A 868 23.03 -4.20 19.81
C PRO A 868 21.81 -3.29 19.93
N TYR A 869 20.62 -3.87 19.73
CA TYR A 869 19.35 -3.16 19.81
C TYR A 869 18.63 -3.45 21.14
N PHE A 870 18.44 -2.42 21.96
CA PHE A 870 17.69 -2.46 23.21
C PHE A 870 16.33 -1.77 23.08
N THR A 871 15.32 -2.27 23.78
CA THR A 871 13.95 -1.75 23.69
C THR A 871 13.18 -1.87 24.98
N ASN A 872 12.15 -1.03 25.14
CA ASN A 872 11.14 -1.16 26.20
C ASN A 872 9.91 -1.96 25.77
N ASP A 873 9.92 -2.60 24.60
CA ASP A 873 8.86 -3.51 24.17
C ASP A 873 9.34 -4.98 24.19
N PRO A 874 8.85 -5.83 25.09
CA PRO A 874 9.23 -7.23 25.15
C PRO A 874 8.91 -8.03 23.88
N SER A 875 7.92 -7.57 23.08
CA SER A 875 7.53 -8.25 21.85
C SER A 875 8.57 -8.12 20.73
N ASP A 876 9.43 -7.11 20.79
CA ASP A 876 10.45 -6.83 19.77
C ASP A 876 11.63 -7.81 19.80
N ILE A 877 11.76 -8.64 20.84
CA ILE A 877 12.75 -9.74 20.87
C ILE A 877 12.56 -10.68 19.68
N GLN A 878 11.30 -10.96 19.32
CA GLN A 878 10.97 -11.78 18.14
C GLN A 878 11.24 -11.04 16.82
N ARG A 879 11.34 -9.70 16.86
CA ARG A 879 11.58 -8.82 15.71
C ARG A 879 13.05 -8.41 15.55
N GLY A 880 13.94 -9.00 16.34
CA GLY A 880 15.39 -8.79 16.23
C GLY A 880 16.00 -7.86 17.27
N ALA A 881 15.27 -7.48 18.32
CA ALA A 881 15.89 -6.84 19.49
C ALA A 881 16.83 -7.82 20.21
N PHE A 882 17.94 -7.28 20.72
CA PHE A 882 18.91 -8.02 21.52
C PHE A 882 18.40 -8.24 22.94
N PHE A 883 17.86 -7.20 23.56
CA PHE A 883 17.43 -7.22 24.95
C PHE A 883 16.29 -6.24 25.18
N SER A 884 15.33 -6.61 26.03
CA SER A 884 14.18 -5.78 26.35
C SER A 884 13.83 -5.82 27.83
N ILE A 885 13.49 -4.67 28.41
CA ILE A 885 12.82 -4.58 29.72
C ILE A 885 11.63 -3.65 29.51
N GLY A 886 10.41 -4.17 29.59
CA GLY A 886 9.23 -3.40 29.21
C GLY A 886 7.97 -3.85 29.93
N ALA A 887 6.88 -3.11 29.77
CA ALA A 887 5.60 -3.52 30.32
C ALA A 887 5.05 -4.77 29.59
N ASP A 888 4.46 -5.71 30.32
CA ASP A 888 3.58 -6.71 29.74
C ASP A 888 2.24 -6.07 29.39
N TYR A 889 2.09 -5.68 28.13
CA TYR A 889 0.93 -4.94 27.66
C TYR A 889 -0.39 -5.73 27.69
N ALA A 890 -0.34 -7.06 27.70
CA ALA A 890 -1.54 -7.88 27.91
C ALA A 890 -2.05 -7.69 29.35
N GLU A 891 -1.13 -7.69 30.32
CA GLU A 891 -1.41 -7.47 31.73
C GLU A 891 -1.84 -6.02 32.02
N VAL A 892 -1.27 -5.04 31.31
CA VAL A 892 -1.76 -3.64 31.31
C VAL A 892 -3.20 -3.56 30.80
N GLY A 893 -3.54 -4.32 29.75
CA GLY A 893 -4.91 -4.44 29.25
C GLY A 893 -5.88 -5.00 30.29
N VAL A 894 -5.48 -6.08 30.97
CA VAL A 894 -6.25 -6.68 32.08
C VAL A 894 -6.47 -5.66 33.21
N GLU A 895 -5.44 -4.92 33.60
CA GLU A 895 -5.58 -3.91 34.65
C GLU A 895 -6.47 -2.73 34.21
N THR A 896 -6.39 -2.34 32.94
CA THR A 896 -7.28 -1.32 32.36
C THR A 896 -8.75 -1.78 32.40
N ALA A 897 -9.00 -3.06 32.12
CA ALA A 897 -10.33 -3.64 32.27
C ALA A 897 -10.82 -3.65 33.72
N ARG A 898 -9.99 -3.97 34.71
CA ARG A 898 -10.39 -3.90 36.13
C ARG A 898 -10.79 -2.49 36.57
N MET A 899 -10.12 -1.46 36.04
CA MET A 899 -10.55 -0.08 36.27
C MET A 899 -11.88 0.22 35.58
N ALA A 900 -12.07 -0.28 34.35
CA ALA A 900 -13.34 -0.15 33.65
C ALA A 900 -14.49 -0.87 34.39
N GLU A 901 -14.24 -2.03 35.01
CA GLU A 901 -15.23 -2.77 35.80
C GLU A 901 -15.75 -1.95 36.99
N ARG A 902 -14.88 -1.19 37.67
CA ARG A 902 -15.28 -0.28 38.75
C ARG A 902 -16.22 0.82 38.24
N VAL A 903 -15.85 1.43 37.11
CA VAL A 903 -16.68 2.46 36.46
C VAL A 903 -18.01 1.88 35.99
N ILE A 904 -17.99 0.69 35.40
CA ILE A 904 -19.18 -0.04 34.93
C ILE A 904 -20.10 -0.40 36.10
N ALA A 905 -19.52 -0.77 37.25
CA ALA A 905 -20.25 -1.08 38.47
C ALA A 905 -20.92 0.14 39.12
N GLY A 906 -20.65 1.35 38.62
CA GLY A 906 -21.31 2.59 39.04
C GLY A 906 -20.42 3.54 39.84
N GLU A 907 -19.14 3.22 40.02
CA GLU A 907 -18.19 4.15 40.64
C GLU A 907 -17.86 5.29 39.65
N LEU A 908 -17.93 6.54 40.12
CA LEU A 908 -17.64 7.69 39.27
C LEU A 908 -16.13 7.73 38.95
N PRO A 909 -15.72 7.97 37.69
CA PRO A 909 -14.31 8.04 37.31
C PRO A 909 -13.50 8.97 38.21
N LYS A 910 -14.03 10.15 38.58
CA LYS A 910 -13.42 11.10 39.52
C LYS A 910 -12.95 10.50 40.85
N ASN A 911 -13.61 9.45 41.33
CA ASN A 911 -13.30 8.81 42.62
C ASN A 911 -12.28 7.68 42.50
N ILE A 912 -11.89 7.33 41.27
CA ILE A 912 -10.94 6.26 40.98
C ILE A 912 -9.60 6.91 40.60
N PRO A 913 -8.59 6.86 41.48
CA PRO A 913 -7.29 7.42 41.16
C PRO A 913 -6.66 6.72 39.95
N ILE A 914 -5.91 7.48 39.13
CA ILE A 914 -5.07 6.94 38.07
C ILE A 914 -4.05 5.98 38.70
N ARG A 915 -3.90 4.79 38.11
CA ARG A 915 -2.98 3.77 38.60
C ARG A 915 -1.72 3.74 37.74
N ASP A 916 -0.57 4.05 38.34
CA ASP A 916 0.73 3.76 37.72
C ASP A 916 0.99 2.25 37.78
N TYR A 917 1.05 1.60 36.61
CA TYR A 917 1.22 0.16 36.53
C TYR A 917 2.11 -0.25 35.35
N VAL A 918 3.24 -0.86 35.67
CA VAL A 918 4.26 -1.32 34.72
C VAL A 918 4.67 -2.74 35.09
N PRO A 919 3.94 -3.77 34.63
CA PRO A 919 4.29 -5.15 34.89
C PRO A 919 5.54 -5.52 34.09
N GLU A 920 6.73 -5.37 34.67
CA GLU A 920 7.99 -5.56 33.93
C GLU A 920 8.14 -7.00 33.42
N LYS A 921 8.47 -7.13 32.13
CA LYS A 921 8.82 -8.36 31.44
C LYS A 921 10.17 -8.17 30.76
N ILE A 922 11.08 -9.11 31.02
CA ILE A 922 12.44 -9.10 30.48
C ILE A 922 12.53 -10.11 29.35
N GLY A 923 13.15 -9.70 28.25
CA GLY A 923 13.38 -10.54 27.08
C GLY A 923 14.85 -10.48 26.67
N VAL A 924 15.40 -11.64 26.32
CA VAL A 924 16.81 -11.79 25.92
C VAL A 924 16.90 -12.67 24.68
N ASN A 925 17.52 -12.17 23.62
CA ASN A 925 17.73 -12.92 22.39
C ASN A 925 19.04 -13.73 22.47
N GLN A 926 18.92 -15.02 22.78
CA GLN A 926 20.07 -15.93 22.95
C GLN A 926 20.93 -16.09 21.69
N ASP A 927 20.34 -15.91 20.49
CA ASP A 927 21.10 -15.98 19.24
C ASP A 927 21.98 -14.76 19.05
N LEU A 928 21.49 -13.58 19.42
CA LEU A 928 22.26 -12.35 19.38
C LEU A 928 23.30 -12.27 20.50
N VAL A 929 23.04 -12.86 21.67
CA VAL A 929 24.05 -13.05 22.74
C VAL A 929 25.25 -13.83 22.21
N ARG A 930 25.00 -14.94 21.50
CA ARG A 930 26.05 -15.74 20.85
C ARG A 930 26.75 -14.98 19.73
N LEU A 931 25.99 -14.27 18.89
CA LEU A 931 26.52 -13.51 17.76
C LEU A 931 27.44 -12.37 18.18
N TYR A 932 27.09 -11.65 19.26
CA TYR A 932 27.88 -10.52 19.75
C TYR A 932 28.98 -10.94 20.73
N GLY A 933 28.98 -12.20 21.20
CA GLY A 933 30.02 -12.72 22.09
C GLY A 933 30.00 -12.08 23.49
N VAL A 934 28.82 -11.69 23.97
CA VAL A 934 28.66 -10.92 25.22
C VAL A 934 28.07 -11.79 26.31
N LYS A 935 28.53 -11.63 27.57
CA LYS A 935 27.94 -12.29 28.73
C LYS A 935 26.87 -11.41 29.37
N VAL A 936 25.62 -11.88 29.35
CA VAL A 936 24.52 -11.23 30.07
C VAL A 936 24.60 -11.64 31.56
N PRO A 937 24.55 -10.69 32.52
CA PRO A 937 24.57 -10.99 33.94
C PRO A 937 23.48 -11.98 34.37
N GLU A 938 23.84 -12.91 35.25
CA GLU A 938 22.97 -14.02 35.67
C GLU A 938 21.66 -13.54 36.32
N TYR A 939 21.70 -12.47 37.11
CA TYR A 939 20.49 -11.89 37.73
C TYR A 939 19.45 -11.39 36.70
N LEU A 940 19.88 -10.97 35.50
CA LEU A 940 18.97 -10.58 34.40
C LEU A 940 18.39 -11.81 33.69
N LEU A 941 19.19 -12.87 33.56
CA LEU A 941 18.73 -14.14 32.98
C LEU A 941 17.71 -14.84 33.88
N THR A 942 17.95 -14.86 35.20
CA THR A 942 17.01 -15.43 36.18
C THR A 942 15.69 -14.68 36.19
N LYS A 943 15.72 -13.33 36.14
CA LYS A 943 14.50 -12.51 36.02
C LYS A 943 13.77 -12.72 34.69
N ALA A 944 14.49 -12.98 33.59
CA ALA A 944 13.88 -13.30 32.30
C ALA A 944 13.23 -14.70 32.29
N ALA A 945 13.75 -15.66 33.06
CA ALA A 945 13.22 -17.01 33.17
C ALA A 945 12.00 -17.14 34.12
N ALA A 946 11.91 -16.28 35.14
CA ALA A 946 10.89 -16.36 36.19
C ALA A 946 9.45 -15.97 35.77
N LYS A 947 9.23 -15.55 34.52
CA LYS A 947 7.91 -15.12 33.98
C LYS A 947 7.52 -15.84 32.67
N LYS A 948 8.02 -17.07 32.44
CA LYS A 948 7.60 -17.89 31.30
C LYS A 948 6.21 -18.50 31.50
#